data_AF-A0A4Q7TR14-F1
#
_entry.id   AF-A0A4Q7TR14-F1
#
_cell.length_a   1.000
_cell.length_b   1.000
_cell.length_c   1.000
_cell.angle_alpha   90.00
_cell.angle_beta   90.00
_cell.angle_gamma   90.00
#
_symmetry.space_group_name_H-M   'P 1'
#
loop_
_entity.id
_entity.type
_entity.pdbx_description
1 polymer ?
#
loop_
_entity_poly.entity_id
_entity_poly.type
_entity_poly.pdbx_seq_one_letter_code
_entity_poly.pdbx_strand_id
1 'polypeptide(L)'
;MNSVRTGRRTRKLLAIALCVGVAFGIGGEALGAVPAEAAVSSDFNPSQIISDTQFYDGNAMSSGQVQTFLNQRLAATADGKCTIGATGRKAGTAWGSTKVASKCLTTATFRSQSRTANAFCKAYAGSASESAASIIAKVGRACGISQKTLLVMLEKEQSLVTDTWPTVRQFDRAMGYACPDSGPNNSAQCDPSQTGFAQQVYRAAWQLKVYRAYPERYNYLPFTTNTILWHPSASCGTSQVYISNYATAALYIYTPYRPNQAALNAGWGTGNSCSSYGNRNFHNFWKTWFGTTQGESVAFTKVRDLYRSRPGYGAPLTTAPEKVTQNGGGAQWRFERGIITYSNASKQVYGVSTASSFTTAYLEANGAKGRWGFLTTAGPTGTVQAGNRIQKFQNGTVVFPNSTIGMQFVPTRMHTSWNTLQRQNGKLGFPIAAAAMQKDGSGVQRFQRAWLMVSGKRSAIVTQPQLSRWRALGGHPRLGYFLGSEVSVGKQSYRYTEKGLLFFTSATSQIFMGNGTFLTAYDKAGGPKGSWGVPVSKRTTHSDGSVRMTFSKGVAKQARGSGVVFIPNTKARAETNSVRPPTPTTEPTEAPEPTTVPPTEPALPETPTDPAPEEPTPTPEEPTPGTDEPEPGTDDPTEPLPEPSSPAPAAESSAAPAVFAPRTGSSFTVVTLTLRGVR
;
A
#
# COMPACT_ATOMS: atom_id res chain seq x y z
N MET A 1 15.17 -96.48 -17.25
CA MET A 1 16.43 -96.85 -17.95
C MET A 1 16.64 -95.87 -19.09
N ASN A 2 17.88 -95.50 -19.39
CA ASN A 2 18.33 -94.74 -20.58
C ASN A 2 17.76 -93.30 -20.76
N SER A 3 18.42 -92.39 -21.50
CA SER A 3 19.86 -92.07 -21.51
C SER A 3 20.14 -90.71 -22.20
N VAL A 4 21.26 -90.08 -21.83
CA VAL A 4 22.08 -89.14 -22.64
C VAL A 4 21.52 -87.75 -23.08
N ARG A 5 22.38 -86.75 -22.81
CA ARG A 5 22.66 -85.42 -23.40
C ARG A 5 22.22 -85.21 -24.89
N THR A 6 22.06 -84.01 -25.48
CA THR A 6 22.35 -82.57 -25.20
C THR A 6 21.53 -81.73 -26.20
N GLY A 7 21.32 -80.40 -26.10
CA GLY A 7 21.83 -79.37 -25.18
C GLY A 7 21.53 -77.95 -25.69
N ARG A 8 22.33 -76.96 -25.23
CA ARG A 8 22.30 -75.49 -25.51
C ARG A 8 21.14 -74.66 -24.90
N ARG A 9 21.60 -73.69 -24.10
CA ARG A 9 21.15 -72.28 -23.88
C ARG A 9 19.84 -71.85 -24.60
N THR A 10 18.89 -71.15 -23.97
CA THR A 10 18.98 -70.25 -22.79
C THR A 10 17.79 -70.42 -21.82
N ARG A 11 17.99 -70.13 -20.53
CA ARG A 11 16.92 -70.02 -19.51
C ARG A 11 16.32 -68.59 -19.55
N LYS A 12 15.01 -68.33 -19.36
CA LYS A 12 14.07 -68.69 -18.26
C LYS A 12 14.45 -68.10 -16.90
N LEU A 13 13.54 -67.65 -16.02
CA LEU A 13 12.13 -67.15 -16.06
C LEU A 13 11.76 -66.84 -14.59
N LEU A 14 10.90 -65.84 -14.29
CA LEU A 14 10.20 -65.64 -13.00
C LEU A 14 11.11 -65.38 -11.76
N ALA A 15 10.64 -64.87 -10.60
CA ALA A 15 9.35 -64.24 -10.23
C ALA A 15 9.51 -63.29 -9.01
N ILE A 16 8.66 -62.25 -8.97
CA ILE A 16 7.97 -61.66 -7.80
C ILE A 16 8.73 -61.53 -6.46
N ALA A 17 8.99 -60.29 -6.06
CA ALA A 17 8.93 -59.84 -4.65
C ALA A 17 8.57 -58.35 -4.58
N LEU A 18 7.85 -57.93 -3.53
CA LEU A 18 7.47 -56.53 -3.28
C LEU A 18 8.61 -55.80 -2.54
N CYS A 19 8.95 -54.57 -2.95
CA CYS A 19 9.40 -53.44 -2.11
C CYS A 19 10.04 -52.32 -2.96
N VAL A 20 9.31 -51.23 -3.22
CA VAL A 20 9.94 -49.97 -3.68
C VAL A 20 10.36 -49.19 -2.44
N GLY A 21 11.66 -49.26 -2.12
CA GLY A 21 12.26 -48.51 -1.01
C GLY A 21 12.32 -47.00 -1.30
N VAL A 22 12.41 -46.20 -0.25
CA VAL A 22 12.51 -44.73 -0.34
C VAL A 22 13.82 -44.33 -1.03
N ALA A 23 13.73 -43.86 -2.27
CA ALA A 23 14.81 -43.13 -2.90
C ALA A 23 14.79 -41.68 -2.41
N PHE A 24 15.74 -41.32 -1.54
CA PHE A 24 15.94 -39.93 -1.12
C PHE A 24 16.49 -39.13 -2.31
N GLY A 25 15.59 -38.49 -3.06
CA GLY A 25 15.96 -37.62 -4.17
C GLY A 25 16.66 -36.38 -3.65
N ILE A 26 18.00 -36.42 -3.57
CA ILE A 26 18.84 -35.26 -3.28
C ILE A 26 18.82 -34.35 -4.50
N GLY A 27 17.73 -33.59 -4.64
CA GLY A 27 17.65 -32.49 -5.58
C GLY A 27 18.66 -31.44 -5.18
N GLY A 28 19.81 -31.41 -5.86
CA GLY A 28 20.82 -30.39 -5.64
C GLY A 28 20.21 -29.01 -5.94
N GLU A 29 20.07 -28.18 -4.91
CA GLU A 29 19.64 -26.80 -5.10
C GLU A 29 20.65 -26.12 -6.02
N ALA A 30 20.20 -25.74 -7.22
CA ALA A 30 20.97 -24.85 -8.07
C ALA A 30 21.14 -23.54 -7.31
N LEU A 31 22.35 -23.29 -6.80
CA LEU A 31 22.70 -22.08 -6.05
C LEU A 31 22.42 -20.86 -6.92
N GLY A 32 21.25 -20.25 -6.73
CA GLY A 32 20.83 -19.07 -7.46
C GLY A 32 21.86 -17.97 -7.27
N ALA A 33 22.41 -17.47 -8.37
CA ALA A 33 23.42 -16.44 -8.35
C ALA A 33 22.95 -15.25 -7.49
N VAL A 34 23.71 -14.92 -6.44
CA VAL A 34 23.30 -13.94 -5.42
C VAL A 34 23.10 -12.58 -6.09
N PRO A 35 21.88 -12.01 -6.08
CA PRO A 35 21.62 -10.81 -6.85
C PRO A 35 22.18 -9.56 -6.16
N ALA A 36 23.30 -9.07 -6.73
CA ALA A 36 23.81 -7.70 -6.66
C ALA A 36 24.42 -7.17 -5.34
N GLU A 37 25.72 -7.43 -5.15
CA GLU A 37 26.66 -6.58 -4.40
C GLU A 37 26.54 -5.07 -4.74
N ALA A 38 26.12 -4.74 -5.97
CA ALA A 38 25.96 -3.37 -6.45
C ALA A 38 24.70 -2.65 -5.93
N ALA A 39 23.68 -3.38 -5.44
CA ALA A 39 22.37 -2.81 -5.12
C ALA A 39 22.24 -2.24 -3.68
N VAL A 40 23.32 -2.23 -2.90
CA VAL A 40 23.25 -1.82 -1.48
C VAL A 40 23.06 -0.30 -1.29
N SER A 41 23.41 0.52 -2.29
CA SER A 41 23.34 1.99 -2.20
C SER A 41 22.30 2.67 -3.11
N SER A 42 21.49 1.92 -3.87
CA SER A 42 20.55 2.47 -4.86
C SER A 42 19.34 3.22 -4.28
N ASP A 43 19.06 3.01 -3.00
CA ASP A 43 18.02 3.65 -2.18
C ASP A 43 18.59 4.63 -1.13
N PHE A 44 19.88 4.99 -1.24
CA PHE A 44 20.52 5.94 -0.33
C PHE A 44 19.85 7.32 -0.39
N ASN A 45 19.13 7.68 0.68
CA ASN A 45 18.48 8.97 0.80
C ASN A 45 19.36 9.94 1.61
N PRO A 46 19.99 10.97 1.01
CA PRO A 46 20.81 11.94 1.74
C PRO A 46 20.00 12.76 2.75
N SER A 47 18.71 13.01 2.47
CA SER A 47 17.81 13.71 3.40
C SER A 47 17.43 12.87 4.62
N GLN A 48 17.52 11.55 4.54
CA GLN A 48 17.10 10.66 5.63
C GLN A 48 17.86 9.32 5.58
N ILE A 49 19.16 9.37 5.88
CA ILE A 49 20.05 8.19 5.82
C ILE A 49 19.53 7.06 6.72
N ILE A 50 18.94 7.41 7.87
CA ILE A 50 18.32 6.49 8.83
C ILE A 50 17.22 7.23 9.61
N SER A 51 16.18 6.53 10.08
CA SER A 51 15.12 7.15 10.89
C SER A 51 15.54 7.30 12.36
N ASP A 52 15.09 8.38 13.02
CA ASP A 52 15.30 8.60 14.45
C ASP A 52 14.85 7.39 15.29
N THR A 53 13.76 6.72 14.88
CA THR A 53 13.22 5.52 15.52
C THR A 53 14.20 4.34 15.46
N GLN A 54 14.95 4.16 14.37
CA GLN A 54 15.97 3.11 14.29
C GLN A 54 17.28 3.51 14.99
N PHE A 55 17.66 4.80 14.94
CA PHE A 55 18.95 5.29 15.45
C PHE A 55 18.98 5.46 16.98
N TYR A 56 17.87 5.92 17.58
CA TYR A 56 17.78 6.25 19.02
C TYR A 56 17.05 5.18 19.87
N ASP A 57 16.72 4.01 19.31
CA ASP A 57 16.15 2.89 20.09
C ASP A 57 17.21 2.21 20.97
N GLY A 58 17.42 2.75 22.18
CA GLY A 58 18.33 2.16 23.18
C GLY A 58 17.95 0.77 23.69
N ASN A 59 16.86 0.16 23.24
CA ASN A 59 16.48 -1.23 23.58
C ASN A 59 16.57 -2.19 22.37
N ALA A 60 17.11 -1.74 21.22
CA ALA A 60 17.12 -2.49 19.96
C ALA A 60 17.76 -3.88 20.06
N MET A 61 18.76 -4.07 20.94
CA MET A 61 19.38 -5.39 21.21
C MET A 61 19.81 -5.53 22.68
N SER A 62 19.55 -6.70 23.27
CA SER A 62 20.14 -7.13 24.55
C SER A 62 21.61 -7.58 24.40
N SER A 63 22.35 -7.68 25.50
CA SER A 63 23.74 -8.17 25.49
C SER A 63 23.90 -9.56 24.86
N GLY A 64 22.91 -10.45 25.03
CA GLY A 64 22.92 -11.77 24.39
C GLY A 64 22.76 -11.66 22.87
N GLN A 65 21.83 -10.84 22.40
CA GLN A 65 21.63 -10.60 20.97
C GLN A 65 22.84 -9.92 20.31
N VAL A 66 23.50 -8.98 21.00
CA VAL A 66 24.75 -8.38 20.50
C VAL A 66 25.86 -9.43 20.42
N GLN A 67 26.01 -10.30 21.43
CA GLN A 67 27.02 -11.36 21.39
C GLN A 67 26.78 -12.36 20.26
N THR A 68 25.53 -12.81 20.07
CA THR A 68 25.15 -13.67 18.93
C THR A 68 25.46 -13.00 17.60
N PHE A 69 25.15 -11.71 17.46
CA PHE A 69 25.44 -10.94 16.25
C PHE A 69 26.95 -10.84 15.96
N LEU A 70 27.77 -10.47 16.95
CA LEU A 70 29.23 -10.41 16.80
C LEU A 70 29.79 -11.78 16.35
N ASN A 71 29.33 -12.86 16.98
CA ASN A 71 29.73 -14.23 16.59
C ASN A 71 29.31 -14.55 15.14
N GLN A 72 28.10 -14.15 14.72
CA GLN A 72 27.57 -14.33 13.36
C GLN A 72 28.20 -13.41 12.29
N ARG A 73 28.88 -12.33 12.66
CA ARG A 73 29.67 -11.51 11.74
C ARG A 73 31.07 -12.09 11.56
N LEU A 74 31.75 -12.46 12.65
CA LEU A 74 33.03 -13.15 12.60
C LEU A 74 32.96 -14.50 11.84
N ALA A 75 31.89 -15.27 12.05
CA ALA A 75 31.68 -16.55 11.36
C ALA A 75 31.34 -16.41 9.86
N ALA A 76 30.98 -15.20 9.39
CA ALA A 76 30.70 -14.91 7.98
C ALA A 76 31.92 -14.33 7.23
N THR A 77 33.08 -14.24 7.90
CA THR A 77 34.35 -13.83 7.27
C THR A 77 34.99 -14.99 6.52
N ALA A 78 35.94 -14.70 5.62
CA ALA A 78 36.69 -15.73 4.90
C ALA A 78 37.53 -16.64 5.82
N ASP A 79 38.01 -16.14 6.98
CA ASP A 79 38.67 -16.97 8.00
C ASP A 79 37.67 -17.82 8.82
N GLY A 80 36.41 -17.40 8.89
CA GLY A 80 35.31 -18.02 9.66
C GLY A 80 35.46 -17.99 11.18
N LYS A 81 36.57 -17.46 11.72
CA LYS A 81 36.93 -17.50 13.15
C LYS A 81 37.97 -16.45 13.51
N CYS A 82 38.22 -16.28 14.81
CA CYS A 82 39.35 -15.50 15.31
C CYS A 82 40.68 -16.20 14.96
N THR A 83 41.64 -15.47 14.39
CA THR A 83 42.93 -15.97 13.91
C THR A 83 44.13 -15.46 14.72
N ILE A 84 43.89 -14.71 15.80
CA ILE A 84 44.95 -14.34 16.76
C ILE A 84 45.60 -15.62 17.31
N GLY A 85 46.92 -15.67 17.24
CA GLY A 85 47.74 -16.85 17.55
C GLY A 85 48.26 -17.59 16.32
N ALA A 86 47.68 -17.38 15.13
CA ALA A 86 48.22 -17.90 13.87
C ALA A 86 49.58 -17.28 13.52
N THR A 87 50.29 -17.88 12.56
CA THR A 87 51.55 -17.37 12.02
C THR A 87 51.40 -15.91 11.57
N GLY A 88 52.31 -15.02 12.01
CA GLY A 88 52.22 -13.57 11.78
C GLY A 88 51.19 -12.82 12.63
N ARG A 89 50.18 -13.51 13.20
CA ARG A 89 49.06 -12.92 13.97
C ARG A 89 49.14 -13.26 15.47
N LYS A 90 50.34 -13.47 16.04
CA LYS A 90 50.51 -13.74 17.48
C LYS A 90 50.20 -12.48 18.30
N ALA A 91 49.55 -12.64 19.45
CA ALA A 91 49.24 -11.54 20.36
C ALA A 91 50.52 -10.80 20.80
N GLY A 92 50.49 -9.46 20.76
CA GLY A 92 51.64 -8.62 21.12
C GLY A 92 52.68 -8.43 20.02
N THR A 93 52.59 -9.15 18.89
CA THR A 93 53.44 -8.90 17.70
C THR A 93 53.22 -7.47 17.19
N ALA A 94 54.31 -6.77 16.86
CA ALA A 94 54.26 -5.43 16.30
C ALA A 94 53.62 -5.40 14.91
N TRP A 95 52.77 -4.41 14.66
CA TRP A 95 52.11 -4.19 13.37
C TRP A 95 52.03 -2.68 13.12
N GLY A 96 52.90 -2.15 12.26
CA GLY A 96 53.08 -0.70 12.12
C GLY A 96 53.39 -0.03 13.46
N SER A 97 52.63 1.01 13.81
CA SER A 97 52.72 1.73 15.09
C SER A 97 51.86 1.13 16.22
N THR A 98 51.33 -0.08 16.06
CA THR A 98 50.47 -0.78 17.03
C THR A 98 50.96 -2.23 17.25
N LYS A 99 50.21 -3.01 18.03
CA LYS A 99 50.44 -4.45 18.24
C LYS A 99 49.15 -5.22 17.97
N VAL A 100 49.27 -6.47 17.51
CA VAL A 100 48.15 -7.41 17.44
C VAL A 100 47.59 -7.62 18.85
N ALA A 101 46.27 -7.57 19.03
CA ALA A 101 45.64 -7.70 20.34
C ALA A 101 45.69 -9.14 20.88
N SER A 102 45.18 -9.33 22.10
CA SER A 102 45.12 -10.65 22.76
C SER A 102 43.87 -11.46 22.44
N LYS A 103 42.79 -10.83 21.95
CA LYS A 103 41.47 -11.41 21.65
C LYS A 103 40.76 -10.62 20.55
N CYS A 104 39.95 -11.31 19.74
CA CYS A 104 39.02 -10.67 18.80
C CYS A 104 37.80 -10.10 19.55
N LEU A 105 37.07 -9.15 18.96
CA LEU A 105 35.94 -8.44 19.59
C LEU A 105 34.90 -9.38 20.23
N THR A 106 34.66 -10.55 19.65
CA THR A 106 33.75 -11.60 20.16
C THR A 106 34.14 -12.17 21.53
N THR A 107 35.41 -12.14 21.91
CA THR A 107 35.95 -12.76 23.13
C THR A 107 36.80 -11.81 23.98
N ALA A 108 37.04 -10.59 23.49
CA ALA A 108 37.73 -9.54 24.24
C ALA A 108 36.86 -9.05 25.42
N THR A 109 37.50 -8.90 26.57
CA THR A 109 36.92 -8.23 27.73
C THR A 109 37.71 -6.97 28.08
N PHE A 110 37.00 -5.98 28.60
CA PHE A 110 37.54 -4.66 28.91
C PHE A 110 37.10 -4.24 30.31
N ARG A 111 37.95 -3.46 31.00
CA ARG A 111 37.54 -2.72 32.19
C ARG A 111 36.66 -1.55 31.78
N SER A 112 35.53 -1.38 32.45
CA SER A 112 34.66 -0.21 32.31
C SER A 112 34.49 0.48 33.66
N GLN A 113 34.33 1.81 33.63
CA GLN A 113 34.10 2.60 34.84
C GLN A 113 32.59 2.80 35.05
N SER A 114 32.14 2.69 36.29
CA SER A 114 30.80 3.15 36.66
C SER A 114 30.70 4.66 36.50
N ARG A 115 29.58 5.13 35.94
CA ARG A 115 29.32 6.55 35.65
C ARG A 115 27.95 6.93 36.16
N THR A 116 27.84 8.08 36.81
CA THR A 116 26.56 8.67 37.22
C THR A 116 25.72 9.08 36.00
N ALA A 117 24.42 9.29 36.22
CA ALA A 117 23.54 9.84 35.20
C ALA A 117 23.90 11.31 34.89
N ASN A 118 23.68 11.71 33.65
CA ASN A 118 23.78 13.09 33.18
C ASN A 118 22.65 13.38 32.17
N ALA A 119 22.58 14.59 31.64
CA ALA A 119 21.51 15.02 30.73
C ALA A 119 21.38 14.18 29.43
N PHE A 120 22.42 13.45 29.04
CA PHE A 120 22.50 12.72 27.76
C PHE A 120 22.43 11.21 27.93
N CYS A 121 22.95 10.68 29.04
CA CYS A 121 22.95 9.26 29.37
C CYS A 121 22.58 9.00 30.84
N LYS A 122 21.76 7.97 31.08
CA LYS A 122 21.50 7.39 32.39
C LYS A 122 22.78 6.80 32.99
N ALA A 123 22.73 6.47 34.29
CA ALA A 123 23.85 5.86 34.98
C ALA A 123 24.28 4.54 34.32
N TYR A 124 25.59 4.31 34.27
CA TYR A 124 26.23 3.11 33.75
C TYR A 124 26.91 2.39 34.91
N ALA A 125 26.55 1.14 35.18
CA ALA A 125 27.26 0.29 36.13
C ALA A 125 28.34 -0.50 35.39
N GLY A 126 29.61 -0.20 35.65
CA GLY A 126 30.76 -0.86 35.04
C GLY A 126 31.31 -2.03 35.86
N SER A 127 32.38 -2.65 35.36
CA SER A 127 33.05 -3.81 35.97
C SER A 127 34.53 -3.85 35.60
N ALA A 128 35.33 -4.54 36.40
CA ALA A 128 36.73 -4.83 36.11
C ALA A 128 36.94 -5.65 34.81
N SER A 129 35.93 -6.41 34.38
CA SER A 129 35.91 -7.17 33.14
C SER A 129 34.49 -7.26 32.59
N GLU A 130 34.27 -6.78 31.35
CA GLU A 130 33.02 -6.86 30.60
C GLU A 130 33.30 -7.24 29.15
N SER A 131 32.48 -8.10 28.54
CA SER A 131 32.57 -8.37 27.10
C SER A 131 32.15 -7.15 26.27
N ALA A 132 32.66 -7.06 25.04
CA ALA A 132 32.24 -6.05 24.07
C ALA A 132 30.71 -5.93 23.94
N ALA A 133 30.02 -7.08 23.89
CA ALA A 133 28.57 -7.14 23.77
C ALA A 133 27.82 -6.55 24.98
N SER A 134 28.35 -6.75 26.19
CA SER A 134 27.78 -6.16 27.42
C SER A 134 27.94 -4.65 27.42
N ILE A 135 29.12 -4.15 27.04
CA ILE A 135 29.42 -2.71 26.93
C ILE A 135 28.50 -2.05 25.90
N ILE A 136 28.42 -2.58 24.68
CA ILE A 136 27.56 -2.04 23.61
C ILE A 136 26.09 -2.00 24.08
N ALA A 137 25.59 -3.08 24.68
CA ALA A 137 24.21 -3.16 25.16
C ALA A 137 23.93 -2.16 26.29
N LYS A 138 24.79 -2.10 27.31
CA LYS A 138 24.68 -1.17 28.45
C LYS A 138 24.77 0.28 28.00
N VAL A 139 25.74 0.64 27.15
CA VAL A 139 25.91 2.01 26.63
C VAL A 139 24.69 2.45 25.82
N GLY A 140 24.22 1.62 24.88
CA GLY A 140 23.05 1.93 24.06
C GLY A 140 21.80 2.19 24.91
N ARG A 141 21.59 1.37 25.95
CA ARG A 141 20.47 1.50 26.89
C ARG A 141 20.62 2.68 27.86
N ALA A 142 21.85 3.04 28.24
CA ALA A 142 22.11 4.19 29.09
C ALA A 142 21.88 5.51 28.35
N CYS A 143 22.43 5.65 27.14
CA CYS A 143 22.34 6.88 26.35
C CYS A 143 21.04 7.00 25.52
N GLY A 144 20.36 5.88 25.22
CA GLY A 144 19.26 5.89 24.26
C GLY A 144 19.79 6.05 22.83
N ILE A 145 20.73 5.17 22.47
CA ILE A 145 21.31 5.00 21.13
C ILE A 145 21.20 3.52 20.79
N SER A 146 20.81 3.21 19.56
CA SER A 146 20.62 1.83 19.13
C SER A 146 21.92 1.02 19.15
N GLN A 147 21.88 -0.17 19.75
CA GLN A 147 23.00 -1.10 19.71
C GLN A 147 23.41 -1.43 18.27
N LYS A 148 22.46 -1.43 17.33
CA LYS A 148 22.71 -1.57 15.89
C LYS A 148 23.53 -0.42 15.32
N THR A 149 23.22 0.83 15.72
CA THR A 149 24.01 2.02 15.34
C THR A 149 25.44 1.90 15.85
N LEU A 150 25.63 1.50 17.12
CA LEU A 150 26.96 1.32 17.70
C LEU A 150 27.77 0.22 16.97
N LEU A 151 27.13 -0.89 16.60
CA LEU A 151 27.75 -1.96 15.81
C LEU A 151 28.17 -1.50 14.41
N VAL A 152 27.30 -0.78 13.70
CA VAL A 152 27.62 -0.22 12.37
C VAL A 152 28.75 0.82 12.45
N MET A 153 28.82 1.60 13.53
CA MET A 153 29.90 2.57 13.73
C MET A 153 31.24 1.90 14.06
N LEU A 154 31.28 0.91 14.96
CA LEU A 154 32.50 0.12 15.21
C LEU A 154 33.11 -0.45 13.92
N GLU A 155 32.26 -0.83 12.98
CA GLU A 155 32.67 -1.34 11.67
C GLU A 155 33.11 -0.22 10.71
N LYS A 156 32.32 0.85 10.54
CA LYS A 156 32.68 1.93 9.61
C LYS A 156 33.98 2.66 10.03
N GLU A 157 34.26 2.70 11.34
CA GLU A 157 35.38 3.44 11.91
C GLU A 157 36.66 2.59 11.99
N GLN A 158 36.59 1.32 12.42
CA GLN A 158 37.79 0.49 12.69
C GLN A 158 37.68 -0.98 12.19
N SER A 159 36.66 -1.33 11.39
CA SER A 159 36.34 -2.69 10.92
C SER A 159 36.21 -3.74 12.04
N LEU A 160 35.91 -3.31 13.26
CA LEU A 160 36.08 -4.11 14.48
C LEU A 160 35.11 -5.29 14.62
N VAL A 161 34.01 -5.32 13.87
CA VAL A 161 32.96 -6.34 13.98
C VAL A 161 33.26 -7.54 13.08
N THR A 162 33.96 -7.34 11.95
CA THR A 162 34.43 -8.43 11.09
C THR A 162 35.92 -8.75 11.22
N ASP A 163 36.74 -7.94 11.91
CA ASP A 163 38.17 -8.22 12.07
C ASP A 163 38.45 -9.53 12.83
N THR A 164 39.21 -10.43 12.18
CA THR A 164 39.60 -11.74 12.69
C THR A 164 40.94 -11.71 13.46
N TRP A 165 41.65 -10.58 13.48
CA TRP A 165 42.93 -10.39 14.18
C TRP A 165 43.22 -8.93 14.62
N PRO A 166 42.25 -8.24 15.26
CA PRO A 166 42.35 -6.80 15.54
C PRO A 166 43.58 -6.40 16.36
N THR A 167 44.00 -5.16 16.16
CA THR A 167 45.11 -4.53 16.88
C THR A 167 44.65 -3.76 18.12
N VAL A 168 45.59 -3.51 19.04
CA VAL A 168 45.34 -2.73 20.27
C VAL A 168 44.80 -1.33 19.93
N ARG A 169 45.42 -0.63 18.97
CA ARG A 169 44.98 0.69 18.47
C ARG A 169 43.52 0.71 18.01
N GLN A 170 43.00 -0.36 17.40
CA GLN A 170 41.58 -0.40 16.99
C GLN A 170 40.66 -0.40 18.21
N PHE A 171 40.94 -1.20 19.24
CA PHE A 171 40.19 -1.13 20.48
C PHE A 171 40.34 0.22 21.19
N ASP A 172 41.52 0.82 21.17
CA ASP A 172 41.76 2.12 21.81
C ASP A 172 41.07 3.30 21.12
N ARG A 173 40.81 3.18 19.82
CA ARG A 173 40.19 4.22 18.96
C ARG A 173 38.90 3.71 18.31
N ALA A 174 38.19 2.80 18.98
CA ALA A 174 37.12 1.97 18.44
C ALA A 174 36.00 2.70 17.69
N MET A 175 35.75 3.97 18.01
CA MET A 175 34.72 4.79 17.38
C MET A 175 35.29 6.04 16.67
N GLY A 176 36.61 6.26 16.70
CA GLY A 176 37.22 7.53 16.28
C GLY A 176 36.89 8.73 17.18
N TYR A 177 36.27 8.53 18.36
CA TYR A 177 35.90 9.65 19.23
C TYR A 177 37.13 10.36 19.77
N ALA A 178 37.12 11.70 19.71
CA ALA A 178 38.24 12.57 20.06
C ALA A 178 39.54 12.28 19.30
N CYS A 179 39.43 11.74 18.07
CA CYS A 179 40.49 11.67 17.07
C CYS A 179 40.23 12.71 15.97
N PRO A 180 40.90 13.87 15.96
CA PRO A 180 40.73 14.85 14.89
C PRO A 180 41.53 14.45 13.64
N ASP A 181 40.95 14.66 12.45
CA ASP A 181 41.58 14.35 11.16
C ASP A 181 42.86 15.16 10.89
N SER A 182 42.98 16.33 11.52
CA SER A 182 44.15 17.20 11.47
C SER A 182 44.40 17.87 12.83
N GLY A 183 45.59 18.44 13.01
CA GLY A 183 45.97 19.20 14.20
C GLY A 183 47.11 20.16 13.87
N PRO A 184 47.49 21.07 14.79
CA PRO A 184 48.61 21.98 14.58
C PRO A 184 49.87 21.22 14.12
N ASN A 185 50.59 21.76 13.14
CA ASN A 185 51.75 21.10 12.51
C ASN A 185 51.44 19.69 11.94
N ASN A 186 50.22 19.48 11.41
CA ASN A 186 49.69 18.20 10.91
C ASN A 186 49.69 17.05 11.95
N SER A 187 49.74 17.38 13.24
CA SER A 187 50.06 16.40 14.31
C SER A 187 48.92 15.45 14.72
N ALA A 188 47.77 15.48 14.04
CA ALA A 188 46.57 14.62 14.13
C ALA A 188 46.57 13.57 15.26
N GLN A 189 46.41 14.04 16.50
CA GLN A 189 46.52 13.22 17.71
C GLN A 189 45.18 13.08 18.42
N CYS A 190 44.78 11.85 18.71
CA CYS A 190 43.62 11.60 19.54
C CYS A 190 43.92 11.93 21.00
N ASP A 191 42.94 12.46 21.73
CA ASP A 191 43.03 12.68 23.18
C ASP A 191 43.33 11.34 23.90
N PRO A 192 44.51 11.19 24.55
CA PRO A 192 44.88 9.95 25.21
C PRO A 192 43.91 9.60 26.36
N SER A 193 43.23 10.58 26.96
CA SER A 193 42.25 10.37 28.03
C SER A 193 40.89 9.85 27.55
N GLN A 194 40.66 9.73 26.23
CA GLN A 194 39.46 9.10 25.65
C GLN A 194 39.75 7.73 25.02
N THR A 195 40.94 7.16 25.25
CA THR A 195 41.32 5.85 24.71
C THR A 195 40.63 4.68 25.44
N GLY A 196 40.57 3.54 24.75
CA GLY A 196 40.06 2.26 25.25
C GLY A 196 38.60 2.00 24.86
N PHE A 197 38.29 0.75 24.51
CA PHE A 197 37.01 0.37 23.90
C PHE A 197 35.76 0.85 24.68
N ALA A 198 35.73 0.63 25.99
CA ALA A 198 34.60 1.03 26.83
C ALA A 198 34.41 2.57 26.89
N GLN A 199 35.51 3.32 26.85
CA GLN A 199 35.49 4.78 26.84
C GLN A 199 35.02 5.31 25.48
N GLN A 200 35.58 4.79 24.39
CA GLN A 200 35.21 5.11 23.01
C GLN A 200 33.72 4.88 22.74
N VAL A 201 33.21 3.68 23.06
CA VAL A 201 31.78 3.34 22.83
C VAL A 201 30.86 4.22 23.68
N TYR A 202 31.16 4.46 24.96
CA TYR A 202 30.37 5.37 25.80
C TYR A 202 30.40 6.81 25.27
N ARG A 203 31.58 7.33 24.93
CA ARG A 203 31.76 8.72 24.49
C ARG A 203 31.11 9.00 23.14
N ALA A 204 31.22 8.11 22.16
CA ALA A 204 30.53 8.25 20.89
C ALA A 204 29.00 8.25 21.08
N ALA A 205 28.45 7.32 21.88
CA ALA A 205 27.02 7.29 22.17
C ALA A 205 26.53 8.56 22.90
N TRP A 206 27.32 9.07 23.84
CA TRP A 206 27.08 10.35 24.52
C TRP A 206 27.13 11.53 23.54
N GLN A 207 28.10 11.56 22.63
CA GLN A 207 28.27 12.65 21.67
C GLN A 207 27.14 12.73 20.64
N LEU A 208 26.63 11.58 20.18
CA LEU A 208 25.43 11.51 19.33
C LEU A 208 24.18 12.09 20.02
N LYS A 209 24.10 12.01 21.36
CA LYS A 209 23.04 12.63 22.15
C LYS A 209 23.24 14.14 22.31
N VAL A 210 24.49 14.60 22.43
CA VAL A 210 24.84 16.02 22.45
C VAL A 210 24.52 16.69 21.11
N TYR A 211 24.83 16.06 19.97
CA TYR A 211 24.45 16.54 18.63
C TYR A 211 22.94 16.76 18.50
N ARG A 212 22.13 15.83 19.03
CA ARG A 212 20.67 15.95 19.03
C ARG A 212 20.14 17.00 20.02
N ALA A 213 20.82 17.24 21.13
CA ALA A 213 20.40 18.20 22.14
C ALA A 213 20.75 19.65 21.78
N TYR A 214 21.85 19.88 21.07
CA TYR A 214 22.33 21.20 20.69
C TYR A 214 22.75 21.24 19.20
N PRO A 215 21.84 20.99 18.24
CA PRO A 215 22.18 21.01 16.82
C PRO A 215 22.78 22.35 16.39
N GLU A 216 22.27 23.46 16.93
CA GLU A 216 22.76 24.85 16.74
C GLU A 216 24.26 25.08 17.02
N ARG A 217 24.96 24.10 17.62
CA ARG A 217 26.41 24.17 17.91
C ARG A 217 27.27 23.45 16.88
N TYR A 218 26.68 22.96 15.79
CA TYR A 218 27.35 22.13 14.79
C TYR A 218 26.92 22.51 13.36
N ASN A 219 27.79 22.21 12.40
CA ASN A 219 27.69 22.71 11.01
C ASN A 219 26.50 22.16 10.20
N TYR A 220 25.72 21.21 10.74
CA TYR A 220 24.62 20.56 10.02
C TYR A 220 23.36 20.45 10.90
N LEU A 221 22.31 21.16 10.52
CA LEU A 221 21.08 21.32 11.28
C LEU A 221 19.95 20.40 10.76
N PRO A 222 19.14 19.80 11.63
CA PRO A 222 17.95 19.04 11.23
C PRO A 222 16.80 19.98 10.82
N PHE A 223 15.91 19.47 9.98
CA PHE A 223 14.72 20.15 9.44
C PHE A 223 14.99 21.42 8.62
N THR A 224 16.18 21.51 8.00
CA THR A 224 16.54 22.61 7.08
C THR A 224 17.45 22.12 5.95
N THR A 225 17.63 22.97 4.93
CA THR A 225 18.54 22.75 3.81
C THR A 225 19.96 23.11 4.22
N ASN A 226 20.89 22.16 4.08
CA ASN A 226 22.29 22.29 4.42
C ASN A 226 23.15 22.14 3.16
N THR A 227 24.21 22.95 3.05
CA THR A 227 25.25 22.80 2.04
C THR A 227 26.27 21.76 2.52
N ILE A 228 26.29 20.57 1.91
CA ILE A 228 27.15 19.44 2.33
C ILE A 228 28.21 19.15 1.27
N LEU A 229 29.48 19.09 1.68
CA LEU A 229 30.62 18.71 0.82
C LEU A 229 30.50 17.26 0.31
N TRP A 230 30.99 17.00 -0.90
CA TRP A 230 31.14 15.63 -1.41
C TRP A 230 32.41 14.93 -0.92
N HIS A 231 33.44 15.71 -0.56
CA HIS A 231 34.80 15.25 -0.24
C HIS A 231 35.54 16.33 0.59
N PRO A 232 36.59 16.00 1.39
CA PRO A 232 37.42 17.00 2.06
C PRO A 232 38.06 18.04 1.13
N SER A 233 38.37 17.66 -0.11
CA SER A 233 38.87 18.62 -1.11
C SER A 233 37.74 19.52 -1.60
N ALA A 234 37.82 20.83 -1.30
CA ALA A 234 36.82 21.81 -1.71
C ALA A 234 36.58 21.88 -3.23
N SER A 235 37.57 21.53 -4.05
CA SER A 235 37.47 21.41 -5.51
C SER A 235 36.45 20.36 -5.99
N CYS A 236 36.07 19.41 -5.13
CA CYS A 236 35.00 18.45 -5.41
C CYS A 236 33.59 19.03 -5.25
N GLY A 237 33.48 20.25 -4.71
CA GLY A 237 32.21 20.96 -4.56
C GLY A 237 31.28 20.40 -3.47
N THR A 238 30.05 20.89 -3.50
CA THR A 238 29.02 20.66 -2.48
C THR A 238 27.69 20.24 -3.11
N SER A 239 26.70 19.94 -2.27
CA SER A 239 25.31 19.77 -2.67
C SER A 239 24.36 20.29 -1.60
N GLN A 240 23.18 20.75 -2.01
CA GLN A 240 22.10 21.10 -1.09
C GLN A 240 21.34 19.85 -0.67
N VAL A 241 21.13 19.69 0.64
CA VAL A 241 20.38 18.57 1.24
C VAL A 241 19.47 19.11 2.34
N TYR A 242 18.15 18.98 2.17
CA TYR A 242 17.22 19.14 3.28
C TYR A 242 17.35 17.93 4.22
N ILE A 243 17.80 18.13 5.45
CA ILE A 243 18.00 17.04 6.42
C ILE A 243 16.69 16.82 7.19
N SER A 244 16.03 15.67 7.01
CA SER A 244 14.66 15.44 7.51
C SER A 244 14.56 14.99 8.98
N ASN A 245 15.66 14.71 9.68
CA ASN A 245 15.64 14.29 11.09
C ASN A 245 16.97 14.47 11.86
N TYR A 246 16.94 14.24 13.18
CA TYR A 246 18.09 14.38 14.06
C TYR A 246 19.18 13.32 13.85
N ALA A 247 18.83 12.09 13.48
CA ALA A 247 19.78 11.00 13.24
C ALA A 247 20.67 11.27 12.01
N THR A 248 20.06 11.80 10.94
CA THR A 248 20.77 12.15 9.70
C THR A 248 21.66 13.37 9.91
N ALA A 249 21.20 14.38 10.66
CA ALA A 249 22.04 15.49 11.11
C ALA A 249 23.24 14.98 11.93
N ALA A 250 23.01 14.12 12.93
CA ALA A 250 24.08 13.54 13.75
C ALA A 250 25.10 12.72 12.93
N LEU A 251 24.69 12.02 11.88
CA LEU A 251 25.59 11.30 10.97
C LEU A 251 26.44 12.22 10.09
N TYR A 252 25.88 13.35 9.62
CA TYR A 252 26.65 14.37 8.92
C TYR A 252 27.59 15.13 9.87
N ILE A 253 27.20 15.42 11.11
CA ILE A 253 28.11 16.02 12.10
C ILE A 253 29.27 15.06 12.43
N TYR A 254 29.01 13.74 12.48
CA TYR A 254 30.04 12.72 12.72
C TYR A 254 30.96 12.48 11.53
N THR A 255 30.41 12.49 10.31
CA THR A 255 31.12 12.21 9.07
C THR A 255 30.68 13.24 8.01
N PRO A 256 31.41 14.35 7.84
CA PRO A 256 30.90 15.60 7.25
C PRO A 256 30.79 15.64 5.72
N TYR A 257 30.61 14.48 5.07
CA TYR A 257 30.58 14.34 3.62
C TYR A 257 29.39 13.52 3.12
N ARG A 258 28.76 13.97 2.04
CA ARG A 258 27.76 13.19 1.28
C ARG A 258 28.50 12.30 0.27
N PRO A 259 28.15 11.01 0.13
CA PRO A 259 28.69 10.18 -0.95
C PRO A 259 28.20 10.69 -2.30
N ASN A 260 29.14 10.95 -3.23
CA ASN A 260 28.82 11.33 -4.60
C ASN A 260 28.29 10.13 -5.42
N GLN A 261 27.79 10.37 -6.63
CA GLN A 261 27.17 9.30 -7.42
C GLN A 261 28.16 8.17 -7.76
N ALA A 262 29.44 8.47 -7.97
CA ALA A 262 30.48 7.45 -8.16
C ALA A 262 30.66 6.57 -6.91
N ALA A 263 30.61 7.15 -5.70
CA ALA A 263 30.67 6.41 -4.45
C ALA A 263 29.45 5.47 -4.29
N LEU A 264 28.25 5.94 -4.67
CA LEU A 264 27.01 5.17 -4.59
C LEU A 264 26.99 4.03 -5.63
N ASN A 265 27.36 4.32 -6.89
CA ASN A 265 27.42 3.32 -7.96
C ASN A 265 28.41 2.20 -7.67
N ALA A 266 29.51 2.49 -6.96
CA ALA A 266 30.51 1.49 -6.58
C ALA A 266 30.04 0.49 -5.50
N GLY A 267 28.91 0.76 -4.82
CA GLY A 267 28.38 -0.11 -3.75
C GLY A 267 29.36 -0.23 -2.57
N TRP A 268 30.11 -1.33 -2.52
CA TRP A 268 31.21 -1.52 -1.56
C TRP A 268 32.57 -1.01 -2.06
N GLY A 269 32.78 -0.96 -3.37
CA GLY A 269 34.07 -0.61 -3.99
C GLY A 269 34.44 0.87 -3.92
N THR A 270 35.53 1.21 -4.58
CA THR A 270 36.06 2.58 -4.70
C THR A 270 35.31 3.36 -5.80
N GLY A 271 34.99 4.63 -5.53
CA GLY A 271 34.48 5.57 -6.53
C GLY A 271 35.60 6.37 -7.20
N ASN A 272 35.38 7.66 -7.45
CA ASN A 272 36.36 8.57 -8.04
C ASN A 272 37.09 9.41 -6.96
N SER A 273 37.97 10.32 -7.39
CA SER A 273 38.75 11.23 -6.53
C SER A 273 37.93 12.19 -5.66
N CYS A 274 36.60 12.25 -5.86
CA CYS A 274 35.66 13.04 -5.08
C CYS A 274 34.64 12.19 -4.31
N SER A 275 34.90 10.89 -4.16
CA SER A 275 34.03 9.94 -3.47
C SER A 275 34.36 9.80 -1.98
N SER A 276 33.48 10.30 -1.10
CA SER A 276 33.51 9.98 0.33
C SER A 276 32.63 8.79 0.71
N TYR A 277 33.10 7.97 1.65
CA TYR A 277 32.50 6.66 1.94
C TYR A 277 31.81 6.53 3.30
N GLY A 278 32.08 7.39 4.29
CA GLY A 278 31.61 7.18 5.68
C GLY A 278 30.10 6.98 5.83
N ASN A 279 29.30 7.88 5.25
CA ASN A 279 27.84 7.79 5.30
C ASN A 279 27.26 6.68 4.39
N ARG A 280 27.91 6.39 3.25
CA ARG A 280 27.57 5.25 2.39
C ARG A 280 27.79 3.93 3.12
N ASN A 281 28.95 3.76 3.75
CA ASN A 281 29.31 2.54 4.45
C ASN A 281 28.38 2.32 5.66
N PHE A 282 28.04 3.37 6.42
CA PHE A 282 27.01 3.28 7.46
C PHE A 282 25.68 2.73 6.91
N HIS A 283 25.19 3.30 5.81
CA HIS A 283 23.96 2.86 5.15
C HIS A 283 24.06 1.40 4.67
N ASN A 284 25.16 1.03 4.02
CA ASN A 284 25.34 -0.30 3.45
C ASN A 284 25.47 -1.38 4.53
N PHE A 285 26.27 -1.16 5.57
CA PHE A 285 26.34 -2.06 6.73
C PHE A 285 24.97 -2.19 7.40
N TRP A 286 24.22 -1.09 7.57
CA TRP A 286 22.87 -1.17 8.13
C TRP A 286 21.94 -2.03 7.25
N LYS A 287 21.92 -1.84 5.92
CA LYS A 287 21.09 -2.67 5.03
C LYS A 287 21.45 -4.14 5.09
N THR A 288 22.73 -4.46 4.92
CA THR A 288 23.25 -5.84 4.88
C THR A 288 23.08 -6.58 6.22
N TRP A 289 22.99 -5.87 7.35
CA TRP A 289 22.89 -6.48 8.68
C TRP A 289 21.49 -6.42 9.31
N PHE A 290 20.71 -5.38 9.02
CA PHE A 290 19.47 -5.07 9.73
C PHE A 290 18.28 -4.68 8.83
N GLY A 291 18.48 -4.64 7.51
CA GLY A 291 17.44 -4.29 6.53
C GLY A 291 17.18 -2.79 6.43
N THR A 292 15.93 -2.38 6.31
CA THR A 292 15.56 -0.97 6.06
C THR A 292 16.11 0.00 7.11
N THR A 293 16.73 1.09 6.64
CA THR A 293 17.18 2.22 7.49
C THR A 293 16.01 3.03 8.06
N GLN A 294 14.80 2.88 7.54
CA GLN A 294 13.62 3.61 8.02
C GLN A 294 12.87 2.86 9.13
N GLY A 295 13.12 1.55 9.27
CA GLY A 295 12.38 0.65 10.17
C GLY A 295 11.16 0.00 9.48
N GLU A 296 10.52 -0.93 10.19
CA GLU A 296 9.30 -1.58 9.70
C GLU A 296 8.15 -0.58 9.54
N SER A 297 7.36 -0.73 8.48
CA SER A 297 6.14 0.07 8.33
C SER A 297 5.12 -0.29 9.42
N VAL A 298 4.29 0.68 9.83
CA VAL A 298 3.22 0.47 10.82
C VAL A 298 2.29 -0.69 10.42
N ALA A 299 2.08 -0.90 9.11
CA ALA A 299 1.38 -2.05 8.57
C ALA A 299 2.10 -3.36 8.91
N PHE A 300 3.39 -3.46 8.61
CA PHE A 300 4.21 -4.65 8.85
C PHE A 300 4.26 -5.01 10.34
N THR A 301 4.54 -4.03 11.20
CA THR A 301 4.52 -4.19 12.66
C THR A 301 3.17 -4.76 13.13
N LYS A 302 2.05 -4.08 12.79
CA LYS A 302 0.73 -4.52 13.23
C LYS A 302 0.31 -5.89 12.68
N VAL A 303 0.70 -6.26 11.46
CA VAL A 303 0.42 -7.60 10.92
C VAL A 303 1.27 -8.67 11.58
N ARG A 304 2.57 -8.44 11.78
CA ARG A 304 3.46 -9.36 12.49
C ARG A 304 2.99 -9.61 13.92
N ASP A 305 2.54 -8.57 14.61
CA ASP A 305 2.11 -8.66 16.00
C ASP A 305 0.72 -9.34 16.10
N LEU A 306 -0.20 -9.11 15.15
CA LEU A 306 -1.45 -9.88 15.05
C LEU A 306 -1.20 -11.36 14.72
N TYR A 307 -0.26 -11.65 13.82
CA TYR A 307 0.14 -13.01 13.45
C TYR A 307 0.73 -13.76 14.66
N ARG A 308 1.64 -13.13 15.40
CA ARG A 308 2.25 -13.69 16.63
C ARG A 308 1.23 -13.92 17.75
N SER A 309 0.26 -13.01 17.92
CA SER A 309 -0.78 -13.12 18.96
C SER A 309 -1.88 -14.14 18.64
N ARG A 310 -1.92 -14.71 17.42
CA ARG A 310 -2.96 -15.63 16.96
C ARG A 310 -2.38 -16.80 16.17
N PRO A 311 -1.86 -17.85 16.84
CA PRO A 311 -1.47 -19.07 16.14
C PRO A 311 -2.65 -19.66 15.37
N GLY A 312 -2.42 -20.10 14.13
CA GLY A 312 -3.45 -20.69 13.27
C GLY A 312 -3.41 -20.27 11.80
N TYR A 313 -2.67 -19.23 11.43
CA TYR A 313 -2.54 -18.78 10.04
C TYR A 313 -1.67 -19.68 9.16
N GLY A 314 -0.76 -20.48 9.75
CA GLY A 314 0.26 -21.19 8.97
C GLY A 314 1.37 -20.26 8.46
N ALA A 315 2.26 -20.76 7.62
CA ALA A 315 3.33 -19.96 7.02
C ALA A 315 2.78 -18.82 6.14
N PRO A 316 3.48 -17.67 6.02
CA PRO A 316 3.14 -16.65 5.03
C PRO A 316 3.44 -17.16 3.61
N LEU A 317 2.50 -16.93 2.68
CA LEU A 317 2.66 -17.30 1.27
C LEU A 317 3.50 -16.28 0.48
N THR A 318 3.83 -15.14 1.09
CA THR A 318 4.67 -14.08 0.52
C THR A 318 5.65 -13.56 1.57
N THR A 319 6.89 -13.32 1.17
CA THR A 319 7.95 -12.75 2.04
C THR A 319 7.65 -11.31 2.46
N ALA A 320 6.85 -10.59 1.67
CA ALA A 320 6.47 -9.19 1.87
C ALA A 320 4.94 -9.00 1.81
N PRO A 321 4.41 -7.88 2.33
CA PRO A 321 3.03 -7.47 2.08
C PRO A 321 2.74 -7.25 0.60
N GLU A 322 1.57 -7.69 0.17
CA GLU A 322 0.97 -7.19 -1.06
C GLU A 322 0.41 -5.77 -0.82
N LYS A 323 0.98 -4.78 -1.52
CA LYS A 323 0.49 -3.39 -1.49
C LYS A 323 -0.92 -3.30 -2.10
N VAL A 324 -1.83 -2.65 -1.38
CA VAL A 324 -3.19 -2.35 -1.84
C VAL A 324 -3.27 -0.86 -2.13
N THR A 325 -3.73 -0.49 -3.33
CA THR A 325 -3.95 0.92 -3.75
C THR A 325 -5.44 1.25 -3.81
N GLN A 326 -6.28 0.24 -4.05
CA GLN A 326 -7.74 0.29 -4.00
C GLN A 326 -8.26 0.63 -2.60
N ASN A 327 -9.53 1.00 -2.49
CA ASN A 327 -10.25 1.11 -1.22
C ASN A 327 -9.58 2.02 -0.15
N GLY A 328 -8.92 3.11 -0.57
CA GLY A 328 -8.18 4.02 0.32
C GLY A 328 -6.77 3.55 0.71
N GLY A 329 -6.33 2.42 0.15
CA GLY A 329 -4.97 1.90 0.26
C GLY A 329 -4.65 1.18 1.58
N GLY A 330 -3.55 0.43 1.56
CA GLY A 330 -3.07 -0.35 2.71
C GLY A 330 -2.21 -1.53 2.26
N ALA A 331 -2.31 -2.64 2.98
CA ALA A 331 -1.59 -3.87 2.67
C ALA A 331 -2.38 -5.13 3.05
N GLN A 332 -2.10 -6.25 2.37
CA GLN A 332 -2.57 -7.58 2.76
C GLN A 332 -1.43 -8.61 2.74
N TRP A 333 -1.50 -9.59 3.62
CA TRP A 333 -0.63 -10.76 3.67
C TRP A 333 -1.48 -12.01 3.58
N ARG A 334 -1.13 -12.91 2.66
CA ARG A 334 -1.74 -14.24 2.56
C ARG A 334 -0.86 -15.24 3.32
N PHE A 335 -1.50 -16.18 3.99
CA PHE A 335 -0.89 -17.28 4.72
C PHE A 335 -1.57 -18.58 4.28
N GLU A 336 -0.90 -19.73 4.44
CA GLU A 336 -1.44 -21.07 4.11
C GLU A 336 -2.90 -21.23 4.56
N ARG A 337 -3.20 -20.72 5.76
CA ARG A 337 -4.48 -20.84 6.45
C ARG A 337 -5.06 -19.50 6.87
N GLY A 338 -4.84 -18.43 6.10
CA GLY A 338 -5.64 -17.21 6.24
C GLY A 338 -5.16 -15.97 5.48
N ILE A 339 -5.75 -14.84 5.83
CA ILE A 339 -5.36 -13.51 5.35
C ILE A 339 -5.38 -12.51 6.50
N ILE A 340 -4.36 -11.65 6.57
CA ILE A 340 -4.36 -10.46 7.43
C ILE A 340 -4.31 -9.22 6.54
N THR A 341 -5.12 -8.21 6.85
CA THR A 341 -5.20 -6.95 6.09
C THR A 341 -5.09 -5.75 7.02
N TYR A 342 -4.37 -4.72 6.57
CA TYR A 342 -4.19 -3.43 7.25
C TYR A 342 -4.66 -2.30 6.34
N SER A 343 -5.57 -1.45 6.83
CA SER A 343 -6.11 -0.32 6.07
C SER A 343 -5.43 0.99 6.42
N ASN A 344 -5.03 1.77 5.41
CA ASN A 344 -4.52 3.13 5.62
C ASN A 344 -5.59 4.11 6.12
N ALA A 345 -6.88 3.83 5.88
CA ALA A 345 -7.97 4.70 6.28
C ALA A 345 -8.30 4.58 7.78
N SER A 346 -8.43 3.35 8.30
CA SER A 346 -8.74 3.12 9.72
C SER A 346 -7.50 2.98 10.62
N LYS A 347 -6.31 2.79 10.02
CA LYS A 347 -5.05 2.38 10.70
C LYS A 347 -5.18 1.07 11.51
N GLN A 348 -6.24 0.28 11.28
CA GLN A 348 -6.48 -0.98 11.98
C GLN A 348 -5.95 -2.17 11.19
N VAL A 349 -5.70 -3.26 11.93
CA VAL A 349 -5.34 -4.58 11.40
C VAL A 349 -6.40 -5.59 11.80
N TYR A 350 -6.84 -6.40 10.84
CA TYR A 350 -7.74 -7.52 11.07
C TYR A 350 -7.36 -8.68 10.16
N GLY A 351 -7.58 -9.90 10.62
CA GLY A 351 -7.33 -11.11 9.83
C GLY A 351 -8.31 -12.21 10.18
N VAL A 352 -8.46 -13.15 9.24
CA VAL A 352 -9.36 -14.30 9.30
C VAL A 352 -8.65 -15.54 8.76
N SER A 353 -8.88 -16.70 9.38
CA SER A 353 -8.27 -17.98 8.97
C SER A 353 -9.12 -18.72 7.93
N THR A 354 -8.53 -19.60 7.13
CA THR A 354 -9.24 -20.36 6.08
C THR A 354 -10.26 -21.37 6.62
N ALA A 355 -10.28 -21.62 7.93
CA ALA A 355 -11.31 -22.41 8.61
C ALA A 355 -12.73 -21.78 8.58
N SER A 356 -12.95 -20.70 7.82
CA SER A 356 -14.27 -20.15 7.53
C SER A 356 -14.44 -19.90 6.03
N SER A 357 -15.60 -20.27 5.50
CA SER A 357 -15.99 -20.02 4.10
C SER A 357 -16.02 -18.53 3.73
N PHE A 358 -16.13 -17.62 4.72
CA PHE A 358 -16.01 -16.18 4.51
C PHE A 358 -14.59 -15.80 4.05
N THR A 359 -13.57 -16.52 4.50
CA THR A 359 -12.18 -16.31 4.11
C THR A 359 -11.94 -16.76 2.67
N THR A 360 -12.47 -17.93 2.29
CA THR A 360 -12.42 -18.43 0.91
C THR A 360 -13.10 -17.46 -0.05
N ALA A 361 -14.36 -17.11 0.21
CA ALA A 361 -15.12 -16.18 -0.63
C ALA A 361 -14.54 -14.75 -0.65
N TYR A 362 -13.81 -14.33 0.39
CA TYR A 362 -13.08 -13.05 0.41
C TYR A 362 -11.82 -13.11 -0.46
N LEU A 363 -11.08 -14.24 -0.44
CA LEU A 363 -9.92 -14.45 -1.31
C LEU A 363 -10.34 -14.54 -2.79
N GLU A 364 -11.42 -15.27 -3.10
CA GLU A 364 -12.07 -15.29 -4.42
C GLU A 364 -12.52 -13.89 -4.87
N ALA A 365 -13.02 -13.07 -3.94
CA ALA A 365 -13.38 -11.68 -4.20
C ALA A 365 -12.17 -10.72 -4.35
N ASN A 366 -10.92 -11.23 -4.43
CA ASN A 366 -9.65 -10.48 -4.48
C ASN A 366 -9.31 -9.69 -3.20
N GLY A 367 -9.71 -10.20 -2.04
CA GLY A 367 -9.32 -9.67 -0.73
C GLY A 367 -9.62 -8.18 -0.55
N ALA A 368 -8.69 -7.45 0.06
CA ALA A 368 -8.80 -6.01 0.31
C ALA A 368 -8.67 -5.15 -0.97
N LYS A 369 -8.14 -5.72 -2.08
CA LYS A 369 -8.20 -5.09 -3.41
C LYS A 369 -9.60 -5.17 -4.01
N GLY A 370 -10.38 -6.16 -3.58
CA GLY A 370 -11.71 -6.48 -4.06
C GLY A 370 -12.82 -5.49 -3.71
N ARG A 371 -14.00 -5.76 -4.27
CA ARG A 371 -15.23 -5.00 -4.04
C ARG A 371 -15.67 -4.92 -2.56
N TRP A 372 -15.25 -5.86 -1.72
CA TRP A 372 -15.60 -5.88 -0.29
C TRP A 372 -14.76 -4.89 0.53
N GLY A 373 -13.54 -4.57 0.07
CA GLY A 373 -12.58 -3.74 0.78
C GLY A 373 -12.00 -4.42 2.02
N PHE A 374 -11.25 -3.67 2.83
CA PHE A 374 -10.54 -4.19 4.00
C PHE A 374 -11.47 -4.88 5.02
N LEU A 375 -10.94 -5.85 5.77
CA LEU A 375 -11.62 -6.43 6.93
C LEU A 375 -11.85 -5.35 8.00
N THR A 376 -13.03 -5.37 8.64
CA THR A 376 -13.38 -4.44 9.73
C THR A 376 -13.74 -5.13 11.05
N THR A 377 -13.79 -6.47 11.07
CA THR A 377 -13.86 -7.28 12.29
C THR A 377 -12.93 -8.50 12.20
N ALA A 378 -12.55 -9.03 13.37
CA ALA A 378 -11.64 -10.16 13.54
C ALA A 378 -12.18 -11.54 13.09
N GLY A 379 -13.41 -11.60 12.58
CA GLY A 379 -14.09 -12.85 12.20
C GLY A 379 -15.61 -12.67 12.15
N PRO A 380 -16.34 -13.69 11.65
CA PRO A 380 -17.78 -13.65 11.50
C PRO A 380 -18.50 -13.85 12.84
N THR A 381 -19.59 -13.12 13.04
CA THR A 381 -20.50 -13.25 14.20
C THR A 381 -21.80 -13.92 13.79
N GLY A 382 -22.55 -14.48 14.75
CA GLY A 382 -23.82 -15.17 14.50
C GLY A 382 -23.68 -16.63 14.05
N THR A 383 -24.81 -17.35 14.01
CA THR A 383 -24.90 -18.79 13.70
C THR A 383 -25.57 -19.04 12.35
N VAL A 384 -25.22 -20.15 11.71
CA VAL A 384 -25.84 -20.55 10.42
C VAL A 384 -27.29 -20.96 10.62
N GLN A 385 -27.61 -21.67 11.71
CA GLN A 385 -28.97 -22.14 12.01
C GLN A 385 -29.99 -21.01 12.20
N ALA A 386 -29.58 -19.87 12.78
CA ALA A 386 -30.41 -18.67 12.86
C ALA A 386 -30.35 -17.79 11.60
N GLY A 387 -29.61 -18.22 10.57
CA GLY A 387 -29.29 -17.49 9.33
C GLY A 387 -28.61 -16.14 9.53
N ASN A 388 -28.21 -15.80 10.77
CA ASN A 388 -27.73 -14.48 11.15
C ASN A 388 -26.21 -14.33 11.10
N ARG A 389 -25.51 -15.32 10.50
CA ARG A 389 -24.05 -15.34 10.40
C ARG A 389 -23.55 -14.29 9.40
N ILE A 390 -22.74 -13.36 9.87
CA ILE A 390 -22.25 -12.21 9.10
C ILE A 390 -20.77 -11.91 9.34
N GLN A 391 -20.08 -11.43 8.30
CA GLN A 391 -18.74 -10.83 8.38
C GLN A 391 -18.81 -9.38 7.87
N LYS A 392 -18.20 -8.44 8.60
CA LYS A 392 -18.11 -7.04 8.18
C LYS A 392 -16.81 -6.78 7.42
N PHE A 393 -16.94 -6.00 6.36
CA PHE A 393 -15.86 -5.45 5.57
C PHE A 393 -16.06 -3.93 5.48
N GLN A 394 -15.16 -3.24 4.79
CA GLN A 394 -15.20 -1.79 4.61
C GLN A 394 -16.41 -1.32 3.76
N ASN A 395 -16.69 -2.03 2.66
CA ASN A 395 -17.69 -1.60 1.68
C ASN A 395 -19.07 -2.25 1.88
N GLY A 396 -19.19 -3.17 2.85
CA GLY A 396 -20.45 -3.87 3.12
C GLY A 396 -20.31 -5.00 4.14
N THR A 397 -21.37 -5.80 4.24
CA THR A 397 -21.43 -6.99 5.12
C THR A 397 -21.77 -8.20 4.28
N VAL A 398 -20.99 -9.29 4.41
CA VAL A 398 -21.37 -10.59 3.83
C VAL A 398 -22.28 -11.30 4.80
N VAL A 399 -23.38 -11.84 4.29
CA VAL A 399 -24.33 -12.68 5.01
C VAL A 399 -24.19 -14.11 4.49
N PHE A 400 -24.27 -15.10 5.38
CA PHE A 400 -24.39 -16.51 5.01
C PHE A 400 -25.68 -17.09 5.61
N PRO A 401 -26.79 -17.08 4.85
CA PRO A 401 -28.09 -17.56 5.34
C PRO A 401 -28.11 -19.08 5.55
N ASN A 402 -27.63 -19.84 4.57
CA ASN A 402 -27.50 -21.30 4.56
C ASN A 402 -26.64 -21.73 3.34
N SER A 403 -26.36 -23.03 3.23
CA SER A 403 -25.62 -23.61 2.10
C SER A 403 -26.30 -23.39 0.74
N THR A 404 -27.63 -23.48 0.67
CA THR A 404 -28.41 -23.34 -0.58
C THR A 404 -28.36 -21.94 -1.19
N ILE A 405 -28.31 -20.89 -0.36
CA ILE A 405 -28.26 -19.48 -0.80
C ILE A 405 -26.80 -19.00 -0.97
N GLY A 406 -25.84 -19.68 -0.33
CA GLY A 406 -24.42 -19.31 -0.37
C GLY A 406 -24.13 -17.98 0.33
N MET A 407 -22.98 -17.39 0.02
CA MET A 407 -22.55 -16.12 0.60
C MET A 407 -22.98 -14.91 -0.22
N GLN A 408 -23.63 -13.96 0.44
CA GLN A 408 -24.28 -12.83 -0.21
C GLN A 408 -23.75 -11.52 0.38
N PHE A 409 -23.02 -10.76 -0.44
CA PHE A 409 -22.51 -9.44 -0.07
C PHE A 409 -23.62 -8.38 -0.16
N VAL A 410 -23.85 -7.68 0.94
CA VAL A 410 -24.80 -6.56 1.04
C VAL A 410 -23.99 -5.26 1.25
N PRO A 411 -23.92 -4.37 0.24
CA PRO A 411 -23.18 -3.10 0.35
C PRO A 411 -23.67 -2.23 1.52
N THR A 412 -22.80 -1.42 2.12
CA THR A 412 -23.08 -0.72 3.40
C THR A 412 -24.42 0.04 3.41
N ARG A 413 -24.74 0.81 2.36
CA ARG A 413 -26.03 1.55 2.26
C ARG A 413 -27.25 0.61 2.23
N MET A 414 -27.17 -0.51 1.51
CA MET A 414 -28.21 -1.53 1.47
C MET A 414 -28.34 -2.25 2.81
N HIS A 415 -27.22 -2.57 3.46
CA HIS A 415 -27.23 -3.24 4.75
C HIS A 415 -27.86 -2.35 5.84
N THR A 416 -27.58 -1.03 5.83
CA THR A 416 -28.22 -0.07 6.73
C THR A 416 -29.75 -0.03 6.53
N SER A 417 -30.23 0.03 5.29
CA SER A 417 -31.68 0.02 4.99
C SER A 417 -32.34 -1.33 5.31
N TRP A 418 -31.71 -2.45 4.93
CA TRP A 418 -32.18 -3.79 5.27
C TRP A 418 -32.26 -3.99 6.80
N ASN A 419 -31.36 -3.35 7.56
CA ASN A 419 -31.38 -3.37 9.03
C ASN A 419 -32.59 -2.62 9.64
N THR A 420 -32.95 -1.44 9.12
CA THR A 420 -34.18 -0.76 9.58
C THR A 420 -35.45 -1.50 9.16
N LEU A 421 -35.39 -2.25 8.05
CA LEU A 421 -36.46 -3.10 7.52
C LEU A 421 -36.52 -4.50 8.17
N GLN A 422 -35.97 -4.68 9.38
CA GLN A 422 -35.98 -5.93 10.18
C GLN A 422 -35.27 -7.14 9.53
N ARG A 423 -34.35 -6.89 8.60
CA ARG A 423 -33.49 -7.88 7.93
C ARG A 423 -34.27 -9.10 7.40
N GLN A 424 -33.84 -10.31 7.74
CA GLN A 424 -34.44 -11.57 7.30
C GLN A 424 -35.83 -11.84 7.89
N ASN A 425 -36.10 -11.31 9.08
CA ASN A 425 -37.39 -11.42 9.76
C ASN A 425 -38.42 -10.47 9.13
N GLY A 426 -37.96 -9.43 8.42
CA GLY A 426 -38.80 -8.45 7.75
C GLY A 426 -39.30 -8.84 6.36
N LYS A 427 -39.93 -7.86 5.71
CA LYS A 427 -40.62 -7.99 4.40
C LYS A 427 -39.71 -8.37 3.23
N LEU A 428 -38.39 -8.35 3.38
CA LEU A 428 -37.42 -8.71 2.35
C LEU A 428 -36.98 -10.19 2.41
N GLY A 429 -36.79 -10.74 3.62
CA GLY A 429 -36.07 -12.01 3.79
C GLY A 429 -34.55 -11.84 3.63
N PHE A 430 -33.85 -12.94 3.36
CA PHE A 430 -32.41 -12.92 3.08
C PHE A 430 -32.08 -12.35 1.70
N PRO A 431 -30.89 -11.75 1.48
CA PRO A 431 -30.36 -11.52 0.14
C PRO A 431 -30.16 -12.86 -0.56
N ILE A 432 -30.39 -12.91 -1.89
CA ILE A 432 -30.21 -14.14 -2.70
C ILE A 432 -29.48 -13.90 -4.04
N ALA A 433 -29.03 -12.67 -4.30
CA ALA A 433 -28.17 -12.36 -5.44
C ALA A 433 -27.28 -11.15 -5.12
N ALA A 434 -26.25 -10.94 -5.95
CA ALA A 434 -25.40 -9.75 -5.87
C ALA A 434 -26.19 -8.44 -6.03
N ALA A 435 -25.72 -7.38 -5.38
CA ALA A 435 -26.23 -6.02 -5.56
C ALA A 435 -25.71 -5.40 -6.86
N ALA A 436 -26.61 -4.80 -7.64
CA ALA A 436 -26.27 -3.91 -8.75
C ALA A 436 -26.20 -2.47 -8.21
N MET A 437 -24.98 -1.94 -8.08
CA MET A 437 -24.69 -0.62 -7.51
C MET A 437 -24.19 0.36 -8.57
N GLN A 438 -24.60 1.62 -8.47
CA GLN A 438 -24.05 2.74 -9.25
C GLN A 438 -22.86 3.39 -8.52
N LYS A 439 -22.09 4.22 -9.21
CA LYS A 439 -20.90 4.93 -8.65
C LYS A 439 -21.24 5.90 -7.51
N ASP A 440 -22.46 6.43 -7.44
CA ASP A 440 -22.94 7.30 -6.35
C ASP A 440 -23.40 6.52 -5.09
N GLY A 441 -23.48 5.19 -5.18
CA GLY A 441 -23.99 4.31 -4.13
C GLY A 441 -25.51 4.17 -4.10
N SER A 442 -26.24 4.64 -5.12
CA SER A 442 -27.58 4.12 -5.42
C SER A 442 -27.49 2.68 -5.96
N GLY A 443 -28.59 1.92 -5.93
CA GLY A 443 -28.58 0.55 -6.43
C GLY A 443 -29.81 -0.29 -6.11
N VAL A 444 -29.80 -1.54 -6.59
CA VAL A 444 -30.83 -2.55 -6.33
C VAL A 444 -30.25 -3.93 -6.04
N GLN A 445 -30.82 -4.67 -5.08
CA GLN A 445 -30.45 -6.06 -4.76
C GLN A 445 -31.70 -6.94 -4.56
N ARG A 446 -31.63 -8.21 -5.00
CA ARG A 446 -32.69 -9.21 -4.79
C ARG A 446 -32.57 -9.83 -3.40
N PHE A 447 -33.68 -9.82 -2.68
CA PHE A 447 -33.91 -10.60 -1.47
C PHE A 447 -34.98 -11.66 -1.76
N GLN A 448 -35.17 -12.65 -0.89
CA GLN A 448 -36.12 -13.76 -1.10
C GLN A 448 -37.52 -13.29 -1.54
N ARG A 449 -38.09 -12.32 -0.81
CA ARG A 449 -39.49 -11.90 -0.95
C ARG A 449 -39.66 -10.72 -1.93
N ALA A 450 -38.68 -9.83 -2.01
CA ALA A 450 -38.75 -8.60 -2.82
C ALA A 450 -37.36 -8.11 -3.25
N TRP A 451 -37.28 -6.96 -3.93
CA TRP A 451 -36.05 -6.23 -4.19
C TRP A 451 -35.96 -5.05 -3.23
N LEU A 452 -34.74 -4.72 -2.79
CA LEU A 452 -34.44 -3.48 -2.09
C LEU A 452 -33.74 -2.53 -3.06
N MET A 453 -34.35 -1.37 -3.33
CA MET A 453 -33.70 -0.23 -3.96
C MET A 453 -33.23 0.76 -2.89
N VAL A 454 -32.06 1.37 -3.08
CA VAL A 454 -31.53 2.44 -2.22
C VAL A 454 -31.01 3.61 -3.03
N SER A 455 -31.14 4.82 -2.50
CA SER A 455 -30.53 6.04 -3.06
C SER A 455 -30.40 7.13 -2.00
N GLY A 456 -29.22 7.73 -1.87
CA GLY A 456 -28.92 8.76 -0.86
C GLY A 456 -29.17 8.26 0.58
N LYS A 457 -30.24 8.77 1.21
CA LYS A 457 -30.76 8.35 2.54
C LYS A 457 -32.11 7.60 2.45
N ARG A 458 -32.63 7.36 1.25
CA ARG A 458 -33.96 6.80 0.98
C ARG A 458 -33.87 5.37 0.45
N SER A 459 -34.95 4.61 0.57
CA SER A 459 -35.01 3.21 0.15
C SER A 459 -36.43 2.71 -0.11
N ALA A 460 -36.58 1.74 -1.01
CA ALA A 460 -37.85 1.17 -1.39
C ALA A 460 -37.81 -0.37 -1.44
N ILE A 461 -38.80 -1.02 -0.84
CA ILE A 461 -39.12 -2.43 -1.11
C ILE A 461 -39.97 -2.47 -2.39
N VAL A 462 -39.59 -3.32 -3.35
CA VAL A 462 -40.20 -3.40 -4.67
C VAL A 462 -40.58 -4.86 -4.95
N THR A 463 -41.85 -5.13 -5.28
CA THR A 463 -42.31 -6.48 -5.66
C THR A 463 -42.01 -6.78 -7.13
N GLN A 464 -42.09 -8.05 -7.56
CA GLN A 464 -41.84 -8.42 -8.97
C GLN A 464 -42.75 -7.64 -9.95
N PRO A 465 -44.08 -7.51 -9.75
CA PRO A 465 -44.92 -6.70 -10.63
C PRO A 465 -44.51 -5.22 -10.68
N GLN A 466 -44.12 -4.63 -9.53
CA GLN A 466 -43.62 -3.25 -9.49
C GLN A 466 -42.28 -3.10 -10.21
N LEU A 467 -41.40 -4.10 -10.15
CA LEU A 467 -40.12 -4.09 -10.87
C LEU A 467 -40.32 -4.23 -12.38
N SER A 468 -41.20 -5.13 -12.83
CA SER A 468 -41.56 -5.26 -14.24
C SER A 468 -42.18 -3.97 -14.78
N ARG A 469 -43.12 -3.36 -14.05
CA ARG A 469 -43.69 -2.05 -14.41
C ARG A 469 -42.62 -0.95 -14.48
N TRP A 470 -41.69 -0.91 -13.52
CA TRP A 470 -40.56 0.04 -13.52
C TRP A 470 -39.62 -0.15 -14.72
N ARG A 471 -39.31 -1.40 -15.10
CA ARG A 471 -38.52 -1.72 -16.31
C ARG A 471 -39.23 -1.26 -17.59
N ALA A 472 -40.52 -1.58 -17.74
CA ALA A 472 -41.33 -1.16 -18.88
C ALA A 472 -41.44 0.38 -19.02
N LEU A 473 -41.31 1.10 -17.91
CA LEU A 473 -41.27 2.58 -17.88
C LEU A 473 -39.85 3.16 -18.04
N GLY A 474 -38.90 2.39 -18.58
CA GLY A 474 -37.53 2.83 -18.90
C GLY A 474 -36.55 2.79 -17.71
N GLY A 475 -36.93 2.15 -16.60
CA GLY A 475 -36.04 1.79 -15.49
C GLY A 475 -35.20 2.94 -14.92
N HIS A 476 -33.98 2.63 -14.49
CA HIS A 476 -33.03 3.59 -13.92
C HIS A 476 -32.67 4.74 -14.89
N PRO A 477 -32.43 4.52 -16.19
CA PRO A 477 -32.19 5.61 -17.15
C PRO A 477 -33.32 6.66 -17.17
N ARG A 478 -34.60 6.24 -17.17
CA ARG A 478 -35.74 7.18 -17.29
C ARG A 478 -36.29 7.67 -15.95
N LEU A 479 -36.45 6.80 -14.96
CA LEU A 479 -37.08 7.12 -13.67
C LEU A 479 -36.06 7.27 -12.54
N GLY A 480 -34.90 6.62 -12.65
CA GLY A 480 -34.07 6.29 -11.47
C GLY A 480 -34.74 5.27 -10.55
N TYR A 481 -34.12 4.96 -9.42
CA TYR A 481 -34.63 4.06 -8.40
C TYR A 481 -35.83 4.65 -7.64
N PHE A 482 -36.67 3.77 -7.06
CA PHE A 482 -37.76 4.17 -6.17
C PHE A 482 -37.25 4.62 -4.80
N LEU A 483 -37.85 5.69 -4.26
CA LEU A 483 -37.38 6.37 -3.05
C LEU A 483 -38.24 6.12 -1.79
N GLY A 484 -39.22 5.23 -1.86
CA GLY A 484 -40.09 4.88 -0.74
C GLY A 484 -41.13 3.84 -1.12
N SER A 485 -42.12 3.66 -0.24
CA SER A 485 -43.34 2.90 -0.55
C SER A 485 -44.14 3.55 -1.68
N GLU A 486 -44.96 2.74 -2.36
CA GLU A 486 -46.08 3.24 -3.16
C GLU A 486 -47.22 3.64 -2.20
N VAL A 487 -47.93 4.74 -2.50
CA VAL A 487 -48.94 5.33 -1.61
C VAL A 487 -50.24 5.58 -2.37
N SER A 488 -51.36 5.07 -1.86
CA SER A 488 -52.69 5.25 -2.46
C SER A 488 -53.25 6.65 -2.22
N VAL A 489 -53.98 7.16 -3.20
CA VAL A 489 -54.69 8.45 -3.17
C VAL A 489 -56.00 8.34 -3.98
N GLY A 490 -57.11 8.08 -3.28
CA GLY A 490 -58.36 7.68 -3.91
C GLY A 490 -58.21 6.38 -4.71
N LYS A 491 -58.66 6.37 -5.97
CA LYS A 491 -58.50 5.24 -6.90
C LYS A 491 -57.11 5.15 -7.57
N GLN A 492 -56.21 6.10 -7.31
CA GLN A 492 -54.85 6.15 -7.88
C GLN A 492 -53.79 5.78 -6.83
N SER A 493 -52.56 5.56 -7.26
CA SER A 493 -51.39 5.49 -6.38
C SER A 493 -50.21 6.30 -6.93
N TYR A 494 -49.27 6.68 -6.05
CA TYR A 494 -48.07 7.43 -6.43
C TYR A 494 -46.81 6.91 -5.76
N ARG A 495 -45.65 7.21 -6.36
CA ARG A 495 -44.33 6.83 -5.85
C ARG A 495 -43.25 7.81 -6.31
N TYR A 496 -42.45 8.31 -5.37
CA TYR A 496 -41.27 9.12 -5.69
C TYR A 496 -40.14 8.25 -6.24
N THR A 497 -39.42 8.80 -7.22
CA THR A 497 -38.25 8.23 -7.88
C THR A 497 -37.10 9.26 -7.81
N GLU A 498 -35.87 8.88 -8.14
CA GLU A 498 -34.75 9.86 -8.17
C GLU A 498 -34.98 11.00 -9.17
N LYS A 499 -35.67 10.72 -10.27
CA LYS A 499 -35.89 11.66 -11.38
C LYS A 499 -37.26 12.34 -11.36
N GLY A 500 -38.14 12.04 -10.40
CA GLY A 500 -39.45 12.69 -10.28
C GLY A 500 -40.47 11.97 -9.42
N LEU A 501 -41.74 12.22 -9.71
CA LEU A 501 -42.90 11.63 -9.06
C LEU A 501 -43.76 10.88 -10.09
N LEU A 502 -43.95 9.59 -9.88
CA LEU A 502 -44.73 8.71 -10.75
C LEU A 502 -46.11 8.46 -10.14
N PHE A 503 -47.17 8.75 -10.90
CA PHE A 503 -48.55 8.38 -10.61
C PHE A 503 -48.98 7.21 -11.47
N PHE A 504 -49.70 6.26 -10.88
CA PHE A 504 -50.44 5.20 -11.55
C PHE A 504 -51.92 5.60 -11.51
N THR A 505 -52.48 5.96 -12.66
CA THR A 505 -53.86 6.46 -12.78
C THR A 505 -54.86 5.36 -13.11
N SER A 506 -54.39 4.22 -13.62
CA SER A 506 -55.12 2.95 -13.73
C SER A 506 -54.13 1.78 -13.62
N ALA A 507 -54.58 0.55 -13.92
CA ALA A 507 -53.68 -0.61 -14.05
C ALA A 507 -52.65 -0.46 -15.20
N THR A 508 -53.01 0.29 -16.25
CA THR A 508 -52.29 0.44 -17.53
C THR A 508 -51.80 1.86 -17.82
N SER A 509 -52.32 2.87 -17.12
CA SER A 509 -52.02 4.29 -17.33
C SER A 509 -51.21 4.90 -16.20
N GLN A 510 -50.24 5.74 -16.58
CA GLN A 510 -49.36 6.46 -15.66
C GLN A 510 -49.03 7.88 -16.12
N ILE A 511 -48.76 8.75 -15.16
CA ILE A 511 -48.28 10.12 -15.37
C ILE A 511 -46.98 10.28 -14.59
N PHE A 512 -45.88 10.59 -15.29
CA PHE A 512 -44.60 10.88 -14.67
C PHE A 512 -44.34 12.39 -14.67
N MET A 513 -44.25 12.97 -13.47
CA MET A 513 -43.85 14.36 -13.26
C MET A 513 -42.35 14.39 -12.94
N GLY A 514 -41.51 14.61 -13.96
CA GLY A 514 -40.07 14.73 -13.77
C GLY A 514 -39.69 15.94 -12.90
N ASN A 515 -38.54 15.83 -12.23
CA ASN A 515 -37.90 16.86 -11.40
C ASN A 515 -37.87 18.23 -12.12
N GLY A 516 -37.98 19.30 -11.32
CA GLY A 516 -37.97 20.69 -11.80
C GLY A 516 -39.18 21.47 -11.31
N THR A 517 -39.37 22.66 -11.89
CA THR A 517 -40.31 23.72 -11.47
C THR A 517 -41.70 23.23 -11.08
N PHE A 518 -42.33 22.38 -11.89
CA PHE A 518 -43.66 21.81 -11.61
C PHE A 518 -43.67 20.94 -10.35
N LEU A 519 -42.70 20.03 -10.18
CA LEU A 519 -42.67 19.14 -9.01
C LEU A 519 -42.34 19.95 -7.74
N THR A 520 -41.41 20.89 -7.82
CA THR A 520 -41.09 21.81 -6.71
C THR A 520 -42.30 22.65 -6.27
N ALA A 521 -43.07 23.19 -7.23
CA ALA A 521 -44.28 23.95 -6.92
C ALA A 521 -45.41 23.07 -6.37
N TYR A 522 -45.58 21.87 -6.94
CA TYR A 522 -46.58 20.89 -6.50
C TYR A 522 -46.30 20.38 -5.08
N ASP A 523 -45.06 19.99 -4.77
CA ASP A 523 -44.67 19.54 -3.44
C ASP A 523 -44.83 20.67 -2.41
N LYS A 524 -44.47 21.92 -2.76
CA LYS A 524 -44.74 23.12 -1.95
C LYS A 524 -46.23 23.37 -1.71
N ALA A 525 -47.10 22.93 -2.62
CA ALA A 525 -48.56 23.01 -2.50
C ALA A 525 -49.19 21.83 -1.71
N GLY A 526 -48.38 20.95 -1.11
CA GLY A 526 -48.81 19.75 -0.38
C GLY A 526 -48.89 18.48 -1.24
N GLY A 527 -48.47 18.56 -2.51
CA GLY A 527 -48.36 17.45 -3.44
C GLY A 527 -49.68 16.66 -3.61
N PRO A 528 -49.64 15.31 -3.62
CA PRO A 528 -50.81 14.45 -3.88
C PRO A 528 -52.01 14.65 -2.95
N LYS A 529 -51.79 15.16 -1.72
CA LYS A 529 -52.86 15.46 -0.75
C LYS A 529 -53.19 16.96 -0.68
N GLY A 530 -52.45 17.79 -1.42
CA GLY A 530 -52.43 19.24 -1.32
C GLY A 530 -53.58 19.96 -2.01
N SER A 531 -53.38 21.26 -2.22
CA SER A 531 -54.38 22.16 -2.84
C SER A 531 -54.58 21.90 -4.33
N TRP A 532 -53.63 21.25 -5.02
CA TRP A 532 -53.73 20.95 -6.46
C TRP A 532 -54.52 19.66 -6.75
N GLY A 533 -54.52 18.70 -5.83
CA GLY A 533 -55.07 17.35 -6.06
C GLY A 533 -54.15 16.49 -6.93
N VAL A 534 -54.66 15.40 -7.51
CA VAL A 534 -53.86 14.46 -8.31
C VAL A 534 -53.77 14.91 -9.78
N PRO A 535 -52.67 14.64 -10.50
CA PRO A 535 -52.59 14.95 -11.92
C PRO A 535 -53.56 14.09 -12.73
N VAL A 536 -54.22 14.69 -13.73
CA VAL A 536 -55.14 14.00 -14.65
C VAL A 536 -54.63 13.97 -16.10
N SER A 537 -53.54 14.68 -16.38
CA SER A 537 -52.96 14.81 -17.72
C SER A 537 -51.43 14.73 -17.69
N LYS A 538 -50.83 14.37 -18.84
CA LYS A 538 -49.39 14.57 -19.07
C LYS A 538 -49.12 16.07 -19.25
N ARG A 539 -47.89 16.50 -18.95
CA ARG A 539 -47.42 17.87 -19.21
C ARG A 539 -47.44 18.15 -20.73
N THR A 540 -48.06 19.24 -21.16
CA THR A 540 -48.13 19.67 -22.57
C THR A 540 -47.48 21.04 -22.76
N THR A 541 -46.83 21.25 -23.90
CA THR A 541 -46.40 22.57 -24.38
C THR A 541 -47.44 23.10 -25.35
N HIS A 542 -47.82 24.36 -25.22
CA HIS A 542 -48.79 25.03 -26.08
C HIS A 542 -48.11 26.02 -27.03
N SER A 543 -48.83 26.49 -28.04
CA SER A 543 -48.34 27.45 -29.05
C SER A 543 -47.91 28.80 -28.47
N ASP A 544 -48.45 29.21 -27.31
CA ASP A 544 -48.00 30.38 -26.54
C ASP A 544 -46.64 30.15 -25.81
N GLY A 545 -45.93 29.07 -26.14
CA GLY A 545 -44.70 28.64 -25.47
C GLY A 545 -44.90 28.22 -24.01
N SER A 546 -46.15 28.21 -23.51
CA SER A 546 -46.43 27.85 -22.12
C SER A 546 -46.53 26.34 -21.94
N VAL A 547 -46.03 25.89 -20.80
CA VAL A 547 -46.14 24.52 -20.35
C VAL A 547 -47.33 24.44 -19.40
N ARG A 548 -48.22 23.46 -19.60
CA ARG A 548 -49.42 23.28 -18.78
C ARG A 548 -49.55 21.83 -18.30
N MET A 549 -50.24 21.64 -17.18
CA MET A 549 -50.56 20.33 -16.61
C MET A 549 -51.83 20.43 -15.75
N THR A 550 -52.85 19.66 -16.08
CA THR A 550 -54.14 19.63 -15.37
C THR A 550 -54.12 18.63 -14.21
N PHE A 551 -54.68 19.05 -13.08
CA PHE A 551 -54.88 18.29 -11.84
C PHE A 551 -56.36 18.29 -11.45
N SER A 552 -56.75 17.41 -10.52
CA SER A 552 -58.16 17.22 -10.15
C SER A 552 -58.82 18.44 -9.47
N LYS A 553 -58.04 19.45 -9.04
CA LYS A 553 -58.56 20.71 -8.45
C LYS A 553 -58.25 21.96 -9.27
N GLY A 554 -57.57 21.86 -10.43
CA GLY A 554 -57.14 23.04 -11.21
C GLY A 554 -56.05 22.76 -12.24
N VAL A 555 -55.61 23.81 -12.94
CA VAL A 555 -54.54 23.75 -13.96
C VAL A 555 -53.30 24.47 -13.46
N ALA A 556 -52.13 23.83 -13.58
CA ALA A 556 -50.84 24.50 -13.42
C ALA A 556 -50.32 24.98 -14.79
N LYS A 557 -49.94 26.26 -14.90
CA LYS A 557 -49.32 26.89 -16.09
C LYS A 557 -47.95 27.47 -15.73
N GLN A 558 -46.99 27.33 -16.63
CA GLN A 558 -45.71 28.03 -16.59
C GLN A 558 -45.48 28.71 -17.95
N ALA A 559 -45.24 30.03 -17.94
CA ALA A 559 -44.81 30.77 -19.11
C ALA A 559 -43.27 30.72 -19.25
N ARG A 560 -42.74 31.09 -20.42
CA ARG A 560 -41.30 31.13 -20.66
C ARG A 560 -40.64 32.12 -19.68
N GLY A 561 -39.73 31.62 -18.84
CA GLY A 561 -39.05 32.41 -17.79
C GLY A 561 -39.85 32.62 -16.49
N SER A 562 -41.11 32.20 -16.38
CA SER A 562 -41.91 32.40 -15.16
C SER A 562 -41.78 31.24 -14.16
N GLY A 563 -42.19 31.48 -12.92
CA GLY A 563 -42.57 30.42 -11.98
C GLY A 563 -43.85 29.70 -12.43
N VAL A 564 -44.17 28.57 -11.78
CA VAL A 564 -45.41 27.82 -12.03
C VAL A 564 -46.55 28.42 -11.22
N VAL A 565 -47.65 28.79 -11.89
CA VAL A 565 -48.86 29.32 -11.29
C VAL A 565 -49.96 28.27 -11.36
N PHE A 566 -50.73 28.10 -10.29
CA PHE A 566 -51.87 27.20 -10.23
C PHE A 566 -53.19 27.99 -10.25
N ILE A 567 -54.11 27.58 -11.12
CA ILE A 567 -55.43 28.16 -11.32
C ILE A 567 -56.46 27.13 -10.82
N PRO A 568 -57.07 27.32 -9.64
CA PRO A 568 -58.09 26.41 -9.13
C PRO A 568 -59.35 26.38 -10.01
N ASN A 569 -60.03 25.23 -10.07
CA ASN A 569 -61.28 25.06 -10.81
C ASN A 569 -62.37 26.09 -10.43
N THR A 570 -62.36 26.58 -9.18
CA THR A 570 -63.28 27.62 -8.70
C THR A 570 -63.08 28.99 -9.37
N LYS A 571 -61.86 29.31 -9.86
CA LYS A 571 -61.63 30.54 -10.63
C LYS A 571 -61.97 30.38 -12.12
N ALA A 572 -61.69 29.20 -12.70
CA ALA A 572 -62.01 28.92 -14.10
C ALA A 572 -63.52 29.03 -14.42
N ARG A 573 -64.40 28.81 -13.42
CA ARG A 573 -65.86 28.97 -13.54
C ARG A 573 -66.37 30.40 -13.30
N ALA A 574 -65.49 31.33 -12.89
CA ALA A 574 -65.85 32.74 -12.74
C ALA A 574 -65.73 33.51 -14.06
N GLU A 575 -64.68 33.21 -14.84
CA GLU A 575 -64.43 33.84 -16.16
C GLU A 575 -65.54 33.50 -17.18
N THR A 576 -66.14 32.30 -17.09
CA THR A 576 -67.26 31.88 -17.97
C THR A 576 -68.58 32.60 -17.70
N ASN A 577 -68.75 33.26 -16.54
CA ASN A 577 -70.01 33.91 -16.17
C ASN A 577 -70.07 35.41 -16.50
N SER A 578 -69.02 35.96 -17.13
CA SER A 578 -68.90 37.40 -17.40
C SER A 578 -69.21 37.83 -18.85
N VAL A 579 -69.75 36.91 -19.68
CA VAL A 579 -70.15 37.20 -21.07
C VAL A 579 -71.68 37.25 -21.15
N ARG A 580 -72.22 38.42 -21.53
CA ARG A 580 -73.66 38.65 -21.73
C ARG A 580 -74.09 38.12 -23.11
N PRO A 581 -75.24 37.41 -23.23
CA PRO A 581 -75.68 36.84 -24.49
C PRO A 581 -76.36 37.87 -25.42
N PRO A 582 -76.28 37.71 -26.75
CA PRO A 582 -77.27 38.20 -27.69
C PRO A 582 -78.48 37.24 -27.78
N THR A 583 -79.65 37.76 -28.10
CA THR A 583 -80.93 37.04 -28.31
C THR A 583 -81.29 36.95 -29.81
N PRO A 584 -82.33 36.20 -30.25
CA PRO A 584 -82.15 35.27 -31.39
C PRO A 584 -83.04 35.53 -32.62
N THR A 585 -82.70 34.86 -33.74
CA THR A 585 -83.59 34.75 -34.91
C THR A 585 -83.42 33.42 -35.67
N THR A 586 -84.55 32.76 -35.96
CA THR A 586 -84.83 31.76 -37.05
C THR A 586 -84.00 30.47 -37.22
N GLU A 587 -84.66 29.35 -36.91
CA GLU A 587 -84.67 28.05 -37.60
C GLU A 587 -85.31 28.12 -39.02
N PRO A 588 -85.48 27.01 -39.82
CA PRO A 588 -85.12 25.59 -39.61
C PRO A 588 -84.32 24.97 -40.80
N THR A 589 -84.06 23.65 -40.79
CA THR A 589 -84.52 22.66 -41.81
C THR A 589 -83.79 21.30 -41.71
N GLU A 590 -84.52 20.27 -41.25
CA GLU A 590 -84.52 18.85 -41.69
C GLU A 590 -83.26 17.94 -41.60
N ALA A 591 -83.50 16.62 -41.56
CA ALA A 591 -82.51 15.53 -41.49
C ALA A 591 -82.61 14.62 -42.74
N PRO A 592 -81.75 13.60 -42.94
CA PRO A 592 -82.17 12.24 -42.54
C PRO A 592 -81.06 11.23 -42.16
N GLU A 593 -81.48 10.07 -41.63
CA GLU A 593 -80.76 8.77 -41.58
C GLU A 593 -80.99 7.98 -42.93
N PRO A 594 -80.68 6.66 -43.16
CA PRO A 594 -80.22 5.56 -42.27
C PRO A 594 -79.24 4.49 -42.87
N THR A 595 -79.14 3.32 -42.22
CA THR A 595 -78.62 1.98 -42.69
C THR A 595 -77.08 1.86 -42.92
N THR A 596 -76.28 0.83 -42.53
CA THR A 596 -76.35 -0.66 -42.38
C THR A 596 -76.16 -1.43 -43.70
N VAL A 597 -75.46 -2.59 -43.82
CA VAL A 597 -75.03 -3.64 -42.85
C VAL A 597 -73.73 -4.36 -43.37
N PRO A 598 -73.02 -5.29 -42.65
CA PRO A 598 -71.68 -5.79 -43.00
C PRO A 598 -71.69 -7.11 -43.82
N PRO A 599 -70.55 -7.77 -44.14
CA PRO A 599 -69.74 -8.60 -43.21
C PRO A 599 -68.23 -8.15 -43.22
N THR A 600 -67.13 -8.89 -42.94
CA THR A 600 -66.81 -10.34 -42.76
C THR A 600 -65.51 -10.51 -41.95
N GLU A 601 -65.21 -11.72 -41.47
CA GLU A 601 -63.88 -12.18 -40.96
C GLU A 601 -63.00 -12.74 -42.12
N PRO A 602 -61.66 -12.90 -42.00
CA PRO A 602 -61.12 -14.12 -41.35
C PRO A 602 -59.70 -14.05 -40.70
N ALA A 603 -59.42 -15.08 -39.89
CA ALA A 603 -58.14 -15.80 -39.73
C ALA A 603 -56.99 -15.25 -38.83
N LEU A 604 -56.34 -16.20 -38.16
CA LEU A 604 -55.14 -16.08 -37.32
C LEU A 604 -53.85 -16.35 -38.13
N PRO A 605 -52.72 -15.67 -37.83
CA PRO A 605 -51.39 -16.12 -38.20
C PRO A 605 -50.75 -16.99 -37.09
N GLU A 606 -49.87 -17.92 -37.48
CA GLU A 606 -49.29 -18.95 -36.61
C GLU A 606 -48.02 -18.52 -35.85
N THR A 607 -47.57 -19.37 -34.92
CA THR A 607 -46.32 -19.20 -34.16
C THR A 607 -45.07 -19.46 -35.00
N PRO A 608 -44.06 -18.56 -34.99
CA PRO A 608 -42.73 -18.88 -35.51
C PRO A 608 -41.96 -19.80 -34.55
N THR A 609 -41.17 -20.72 -35.11
CA THR A 609 -40.31 -21.68 -34.41
C THR A 609 -38.90 -21.13 -34.11
N ASP A 610 -38.28 -21.61 -33.04
CA ASP A 610 -36.87 -21.34 -32.72
C ASP A 610 -35.91 -22.10 -33.68
N PRO A 611 -34.86 -21.45 -34.22
CA PRO A 611 -33.70 -22.14 -34.78
C PRO A 611 -32.70 -22.55 -33.69
N ALA A 612 -32.01 -23.68 -33.90
CA ALA A 612 -30.96 -24.17 -33.01
C ALA A 612 -29.67 -23.31 -33.11
N PRO A 613 -28.81 -23.29 -32.06
CA PRO A 613 -27.57 -22.49 -32.06
C PRO A 613 -26.46 -23.12 -32.92
N GLU A 614 -25.76 -22.29 -33.68
CA GLU A 614 -24.52 -22.66 -34.40
C GLU A 614 -23.28 -22.60 -33.48
N GLU A 615 -22.24 -23.35 -33.85
CA GLU A 615 -20.96 -23.39 -33.13
C GLU A 615 -20.05 -22.18 -33.49
N PRO A 616 -19.19 -21.70 -32.57
CA PRO A 616 -18.30 -20.57 -32.84
C PRO A 616 -17.06 -20.97 -33.65
N THR A 617 -16.85 -20.34 -34.80
CA THR A 617 -15.59 -20.39 -35.56
C THR A 617 -14.52 -19.44 -34.98
N PRO A 618 -13.22 -19.72 -35.19
CA PRO A 618 -12.13 -19.04 -34.48
C PRO A 618 -11.75 -17.66 -35.04
N THR A 619 -11.19 -16.81 -34.17
CA THR A 619 -10.67 -15.47 -34.48
C THR A 619 -9.33 -15.51 -35.23
N PRO A 620 -9.05 -14.61 -36.20
CA PRO A 620 -7.74 -14.49 -36.83
C PRO A 620 -6.65 -13.91 -35.90
N GLU A 621 -5.38 -14.15 -36.26
CA GLU A 621 -4.20 -13.62 -35.57
C GLU A 621 -3.89 -12.16 -35.94
N GLU A 622 -3.16 -11.46 -35.06
CA GLU A 622 -2.70 -10.07 -35.23
C GLU A 622 -1.18 -10.07 -35.49
N PRO A 623 -0.64 -9.31 -36.47
CA PRO A 623 0.72 -9.50 -36.96
C PRO A 623 1.81 -8.85 -36.08
N THR A 624 3.01 -9.45 -36.10
CA THR A 624 4.21 -8.94 -35.42
C THR A 624 4.84 -7.73 -36.12
N PRO A 625 5.28 -6.68 -35.39
CA PRO A 625 6.12 -5.62 -35.94
C PRO A 625 7.49 -6.13 -36.38
N GLY A 626 8.00 -5.63 -37.51
CA GLY A 626 9.31 -5.97 -38.05
C GLY A 626 10.48 -5.20 -37.41
N THR A 627 11.70 -5.62 -37.77
CA THR A 627 12.96 -4.92 -37.51
C THR A 627 13.19 -3.83 -38.56
N ASP A 628 13.67 -2.66 -38.12
CA ASP A 628 14.38 -1.70 -38.98
C ASP A 628 15.56 -1.09 -38.20
N GLU A 629 16.64 -0.84 -38.93
CA GLU A 629 17.93 -0.32 -38.46
C GLU A 629 18.31 0.90 -39.30
N PRO A 630 19.03 1.90 -38.74
CA PRO A 630 20.05 2.54 -39.57
C PRO A 630 21.36 2.88 -38.83
N GLU A 631 22.45 2.70 -39.57
CA GLU A 631 23.85 3.08 -39.25
C GLU A 631 24.15 4.55 -39.69
N PRO A 632 25.34 5.12 -39.40
CA PRO A 632 25.48 6.55 -39.04
C PRO A 632 25.88 7.53 -40.17
N GLY A 633 25.92 8.83 -39.82
CA GLY A 633 26.50 9.94 -40.59
C GLY A 633 27.40 10.85 -39.72
N THR A 634 28.22 11.69 -40.34
CA THR A 634 29.45 12.28 -39.77
C THR A 634 29.53 13.82 -39.82
N ASP A 635 30.32 14.40 -38.89
CA ASP A 635 30.99 15.74 -38.89
C ASP A 635 30.09 17.00 -39.05
N ASP A 636 30.46 18.24 -38.68
CA ASP A 636 31.63 18.86 -38.01
C ASP A 636 31.11 20.10 -37.17
N PRO A 637 31.90 20.85 -36.37
CA PRO A 637 31.39 21.78 -35.35
C PRO A 637 31.35 23.28 -35.76
N THR A 638 30.88 24.14 -34.85
CA THR A 638 31.18 25.59 -34.90
C THR A 638 31.24 26.21 -33.48
N GLU A 639 32.27 27.03 -33.23
CA GLU A 639 32.47 27.84 -32.02
C GLU A 639 31.83 29.25 -32.21
N PRO A 640 31.66 30.08 -31.16
CA PRO A 640 32.73 31.06 -30.85
C PRO A 640 32.90 31.44 -29.35
N LEU A 641 33.87 32.34 -29.11
CA LEU A 641 34.55 32.70 -27.84
C LEU A 641 33.92 33.96 -27.14
N PRO A 642 34.62 34.81 -26.32
CA PRO A 642 34.64 34.67 -24.85
C PRO A 642 34.51 35.99 -24.01
N GLU A 643 34.71 35.89 -22.69
CA GLU A 643 35.19 36.97 -21.75
C GLU A 643 34.22 38.16 -21.44
N PRO A 644 34.50 39.10 -20.47
CA PRO A 644 35.69 39.29 -19.62
C PRO A 644 35.48 39.61 -18.10
N SER A 645 36.61 39.69 -17.39
CA SER A 645 36.96 40.65 -16.30
C SER A 645 36.53 40.49 -14.82
N SER A 646 37.55 40.65 -13.97
CA SER A 646 37.63 40.81 -12.49
C SER A 646 37.38 42.28 -12.04
N PRO A 647 37.30 42.69 -10.73
CA PRO A 647 38.33 42.40 -9.69
C PRO A 647 37.88 42.27 -8.20
N ALA A 648 38.87 41.98 -7.33
CA ALA A 648 38.82 42.06 -5.85
C ALA A 648 39.64 43.26 -5.32
N PRO A 649 39.78 43.51 -3.99
CA PRO A 649 40.92 42.91 -3.26
C PRO A 649 40.78 42.68 -1.72
N ALA A 650 41.73 41.89 -1.17
CA ALA A 650 42.23 41.85 0.23
C ALA A 650 41.29 41.35 1.37
N ALA A 651 41.78 40.75 2.47
CA ALA A 651 43.16 40.52 2.93
C ALA A 651 43.40 39.14 3.61
N GLU A 652 44.61 38.60 3.37
CA GLU A 652 45.50 37.80 4.24
C GLU A 652 44.98 36.83 5.33
N SER A 653 45.35 35.55 5.19
CA SER A 653 46.30 34.88 6.11
C SER A 653 46.83 33.56 5.51
N SER A 654 48.01 33.10 5.91
CA SER A 654 48.78 32.04 5.22
C SER A 654 48.84 30.70 5.97
N ALA A 655 48.79 29.59 5.22
CA ALA A 655 49.71 28.43 5.34
C ALA A 655 49.32 27.30 4.37
N ALA A 656 50.31 26.74 3.66
CA ALA A 656 50.19 25.46 2.96
C ALA A 656 50.86 24.34 3.77
N PRO A 657 50.55 23.07 3.49
CA PRO A 657 51.64 22.09 3.47
C PRO A 657 51.57 21.01 2.38
N ALA A 658 52.76 20.66 1.88
CA ALA A 658 53.18 19.33 1.43
C ALA A 658 52.41 18.62 0.28
N VAL A 659 52.90 18.82 -0.95
CA VAL A 659 52.82 17.80 -2.01
C VAL A 659 53.70 16.60 -1.63
N PHE A 660 53.23 15.38 -1.88
CA PHE A 660 54.08 14.18 -1.90
C PHE A 660 53.90 13.42 -3.22
N ALA A 661 54.91 13.48 -4.08
CA ALA A 661 55.06 12.61 -5.24
C ALA A 661 55.77 11.30 -4.81
N PRO A 662 55.49 10.15 -5.46
CA PRO A 662 56.10 8.88 -5.08
C PRO A 662 57.58 8.82 -5.48
N ARG A 663 58.44 8.29 -4.59
CA ARG A 663 59.77 7.81 -4.96
C ARG A 663 59.77 6.28 -5.06
N THR A 664 60.53 5.78 -6.03
CA THR A 664 60.57 4.38 -6.48
C THR A 664 61.40 3.48 -5.56
N GLY A 665 60.99 2.22 -5.42
CA GLY A 665 61.70 1.22 -4.60
C GLY A 665 61.12 -0.19 -4.74
N SER A 666 61.71 -0.98 -5.64
CA SER A 666 61.64 -2.43 -5.85
C SER A 666 61.34 -3.28 -4.57
N SER A 667 60.56 -4.37 -4.59
CA SER A 667 59.86 -5.09 -5.67
C SER A 667 58.67 -5.88 -5.09
N PHE A 668 57.62 -6.13 -5.90
CA PHE A 668 56.59 -7.13 -5.59
C PHE A 668 56.45 -8.15 -6.72
N THR A 669 56.67 -9.43 -6.39
CA THR A 669 56.41 -10.55 -7.31
C THR A 669 54.91 -10.76 -7.47
N VAL A 670 54.41 -10.74 -8.71
CA VAL A 670 53.02 -11.07 -9.02
C VAL A 670 52.81 -12.57 -8.84
N VAL A 671 52.08 -12.97 -7.80
CA VAL A 671 51.61 -14.35 -7.63
C VAL A 671 50.25 -14.49 -8.33
N THR A 672 50.29 -14.84 -9.62
CA THR A 672 49.10 -15.21 -10.39
C THR A 672 48.55 -16.54 -9.85
N LEU A 673 47.45 -16.48 -9.10
CA LEU A 673 46.84 -17.69 -8.52
C LEU A 673 45.85 -18.33 -9.50
N THR A 674 46.39 -19.13 -10.42
CA THR A 674 45.65 -19.81 -11.49
C THR A 674 44.59 -20.77 -10.95
N LEU A 675 43.33 -20.59 -11.36
CA LEU A 675 42.29 -21.59 -11.19
C LEU A 675 42.63 -22.87 -11.99
N ARG A 676 42.88 -23.98 -11.28
CA ARG A 676 42.83 -25.34 -11.83
C ARG A 676 41.83 -26.16 -11.02
N GLY A 677 40.92 -26.84 -11.71
CA GLY A 677 39.83 -27.59 -11.08
C GLY A 677 40.01 -29.10 -11.07
N VAL A 678 39.10 -29.75 -10.35
CA VAL A 678 38.67 -31.16 -10.47
C VAL A 678 39.75 -32.22 -10.21
N ARG A 679 39.68 -32.80 -9.01
CA ARG A 679 39.12 -34.16 -8.83
C ARG A 679 38.42 -34.26 -7.48
#